data_AF-A0A139WD36-F1
#
_entry.id   AF-A0A139WD36-F1
#
_cell.length_a   1.000
_cell.length_b   1.000
_cell.length_c   1.000
_cell.angle_alpha   90.00
_cell.angle_beta   90.00
_cell.angle_gamma   90.00
#
_symmetry.space_group_name_H-M   'P 1'
#
loop_
_entity.id
_entity.type
_entity.pdbx_description
1 polymer ?
#
loop_
_entity_poly.entity_id
_entity_poly.type
_entity_poly.pdbx_seq_one_letter_code
_entity_poly.pdbx_strand_id
1 'polypeptide(L)'
;MKSTLVLFFIVYVSAAEETAIQEFTNANNQFTSSVYKELSKTNNGSFVVSPFSAETVLAFAQSGCKGDSAEELRNSLHLPNDKTKVESALKSLLPKIKGNDLYTLHAANKMYVKKDFAIKEEFKRAASQVYYADSESIDFTKNVEAANVMNSWVEKHTKSKIKNLIDSGDLDQFTRAVLINALYFKANWSLPFQLSLTQKKKFYKTPSDSIEVDMMQHLREDFNYYESPDLKAQFLELPFKGDEASMVFVLPNEKDGLARLESQLESVFVPQHQLKSTYINVVLPKFRIESEIDFKKVLTKLGVTKVFDGKQADLSGIAGEKGDLIIDKVVQKDFIDVNEEGVEAAAATYVVIGVPYSAIANQPKNFVADHPFIFYIKVKDLIVFAGRVTEPKKTFIDVSEGVEAAAATFVLIAVPESAQLEQPKNFIADHPFIFYIKIKDIFIFAGRLGVRKIFNETEADLRGIGGKKGDLVIDKMVQSLFIDVSKEGVDESVAFFYAQETAIQEFTNANNQFTSSVYKELSKTENGSFMVSPFSAETVLAFAQSGCKGDSAEELRNSLHLPNDKTKVESALKSLLPKIKGNDLYTLHTANKMYVKKDFAIKEEFKKAASEVFQADSENIDFVQNTEAAKTMNGWVEEHTKSKIKNLINPNFLDNHTRVVLINALFFKANWSVPFQLSLTQKGKFYKTASDFVEVEMMQQLEQHFNYYECPHLKAQFLELPFKGGEASMVFVLPNEKDGLARLETQLDSVFVPQHQLKSTFLNVVLPKFRIESEIDLKTVLNKLGVSKVFDEKQADLSGIAGEKGDLIIDKVIQKDFIDVSEEGVEAAAATYVLIGVPFSAPIERPKYFLADHPFIFYIKIKGLIVFAGRVTDPKV
;
A
#
# COMPACT_ATOMS: atom_id res chain seq x y z
N MET A 1 53.94 11.27 29.60
CA MET A 1 53.50 10.10 30.39
C MET A 1 51.98 10.02 30.54
N LYS A 2 51.29 11.06 31.08
CA LYS A 2 49.81 11.03 31.21
C LYS A 2 49.07 10.90 29.87
N SER A 3 49.46 11.62 28.83
CA SER A 3 48.81 11.51 27.50
C SER A 3 49.06 10.15 26.82
N THR A 4 50.22 9.53 27.05
CA THR A 4 50.57 8.21 26.52
C THR A 4 49.77 7.11 27.23
N LEU A 5 49.59 7.20 28.55
CA LEU A 5 48.76 6.27 29.32
C LEU A 5 47.27 6.38 28.96
N VAL A 6 46.76 7.59 28.70
CA VAL A 6 45.38 7.79 28.24
C VAL A 6 45.20 7.19 26.84
N LEU A 7 46.17 7.35 25.93
CA LEU A 7 46.11 6.74 24.60
C LEU A 7 46.16 5.20 24.67
N PHE A 8 47.03 4.61 25.49
CA PHE A 8 47.09 3.16 25.71
C PHE A 8 45.81 2.62 26.35
N PHE A 9 45.21 3.36 27.29
CA PHE A 9 43.95 2.97 27.92
C PHE A 9 42.78 3.02 26.92
N ILE A 10 42.71 4.04 26.06
CA ILE A 10 41.69 4.15 25.00
C ILE A 10 41.84 3.02 23.98
N VAL A 11 43.06 2.71 23.53
CA VAL A 11 43.33 1.61 22.58
C VAL A 11 42.99 0.25 23.19
N TYR A 12 43.31 0.03 24.48
CA TYR A 12 42.99 -1.22 25.17
C TYR A 12 41.48 -1.43 25.36
N VAL A 13 40.75 -0.38 25.75
CA VAL A 13 39.28 -0.43 25.89
C VAL A 13 38.61 -0.69 24.54
N SER A 14 39.09 -0.05 23.46
CA SER A 14 38.60 -0.30 22.09
C SER A 14 38.82 -1.74 21.63
N ALA A 15 39.99 -2.32 21.92
CA ALA A 15 40.31 -3.69 21.54
C ALA A 15 39.50 -4.74 22.31
N ALA A 16 39.23 -4.49 23.61
CA ALA A 16 38.39 -5.35 24.43
C ALA A 16 36.92 -5.35 23.97
N GLU A 17 36.40 -4.18 23.59
CA GLU A 17 35.05 -4.05 23.04
C GLU A 17 34.91 -4.79 21.70
N GLU A 18 35.88 -4.64 20.79
CA GLU A 18 35.89 -5.32 19.49
C GLU A 18 35.96 -6.85 19.65
N THR A 19 36.74 -7.34 20.60
CA THR A 19 36.80 -8.77 20.95
C THR A 19 35.45 -9.29 21.45
N ALA A 20 34.76 -8.53 22.32
CA ALA A 20 33.44 -8.91 22.82
C ALA A 20 32.38 -8.95 21.70
N ILE A 21 32.43 -7.98 20.76
CA ILE A 21 31.56 -7.96 19.58
C ILE A 21 31.81 -9.19 18.69
N GLN A 22 33.06 -9.56 18.46
CA GLN A 22 33.40 -10.72 17.64
C GLN A 22 32.97 -12.03 18.28
N GLU A 23 33.20 -12.21 19.58
CA GLU A 23 32.76 -13.41 20.32
C GLU A 23 31.22 -13.54 20.28
N PHE A 24 30.50 -12.44 20.48
CA PHE A 24 29.03 -12.42 20.37
C PHE A 24 28.56 -12.70 18.93
N THR A 25 29.22 -12.14 17.92
CA THR A 25 28.87 -12.39 16.51
C THR A 25 29.08 -13.85 16.12
N ASN A 26 30.15 -14.49 16.62
CA ASN A 26 30.38 -15.91 16.41
C ASN A 26 29.30 -16.77 17.11
N ALA A 27 28.92 -16.41 18.34
CA ALA A 27 27.82 -17.04 19.06
C ALA A 27 26.51 -16.95 18.26
N ASN A 28 26.19 -15.76 17.74
CA ASN A 28 25.03 -15.52 16.91
C ASN A 28 25.00 -16.39 15.65
N ASN A 29 26.13 -16.56 14.96
CA ASN A 29 26.22 -17.40 13.76
C ASN A 29 26.03 -18.90 14.08
N GLN A 30 26.53 -19.36 15.23
CA GLN A 30 26.31 -20.73 15.72
C GLN A 30 24.87 -20.96 16.18
N PHE A 31 24.28 -19.99 16.87
CA PHE A 31 22.88 -20.02 17.25
C PHE A 31 21.96 -20.01 16.02
N THR A 32 22.27 -19.17 15.02
CA THR A 32 21.58 -19.15 13.71
C THR A 32 21.58 -20.54 13.07
N SER A 33 22.75 -21.19 13.01
CA SER A 33 22.89 -22.55 12.47
C SER A 33 22.03 -23.57 13.24
N SER A 34 22.02 -23.47 14.57
CA SER A 34 21.29 -24.38 15.46
C SER A 34 19.77 -24.23 15.31
N VAL A 35 19.27 -22.99 15.33
CA VAL A 35 17.85 -22.67 15.18
C VAL A 35 17.36 -23.04 13.78
N TYR A 36 18.10 -22.64 12.74
CA TYR A 36 17.76 -22.98 11.36
C TYR A 36 17.62 -24.51 11.20
N LYS A 37 18.57 -25.29 11.75
CA LYS A 37 18.56 -26.75 11.67
C LYS A 37 17.35 -27.40 12.34
N GLU A 38 16.86 -26.84 13.44
CA GLU A 38 15.64 -27.35 14.08
C GLU A 38 14.36 -26.93 13.33
N LEU A 39 14.34 -25.73 12.76
CA LEU A 39 13.25 -25.27 11.91
C LEU A 39 13.17 -26.06 10.60
N SER A 40 14.30 -26.41 9.98
CA SER A 40 14.33 -27.18 8.73
C SER A 40 13.80 -28.61 8.88
N LYS A 41 13.87 -29.18 10.09
CA LYS A 41 13.30 -30.51 10.42
C LYS A 41 11.80 -30.48 10.64
N THR A 42 11.27 -29.35 11.13
CA THR A 42 9.88 -29.23 11.60
C THR A 42 8.98 -28.52 10.60
N ASN A 43 9.55 -27.68 9.74
CA ASN A 43 8.87 -27.00 8.67
C ASN A 43 9.27 -27.63 7.33
N ASN A 44 8.31 -27.95 6.46
CA ASN A 44 8.57 -28.48 5.12
C ASN A 44 8.57 -27.38 4.04
N GLY A 45 8.20 -26.15 4.40
CA GLY A 45 8.08 -25.01 3.50
C GLY A 45 9.19 -23.97 3.65
N SER A 46 8.98 -22.83 2.98
CA SER A 46 9.75 -21.60 3.17
C SER A 46 9.52 -21.05 4.58
N PHE A 47 10.57 -20.55 5.22
CA PHE A 47 10.49 -19.90 6.53
C PHE A 47 11.52 -18.79 6.65
N VAL A 48 11.26 -17.86 7.56
CA VAL A 48 12.19 -16.80 7.98
C VAL A 48 12.25 -16.77 9.50
N VAL A 49 13.44 -16.53 10.04
CA VAL A 49 13.70 -16.41 11.49
C VAL A 49 14.67 -15.26 11.73
N SER A 50 14.49 -14.49 12.81
CA SER A 50 15.45 -13.49 13.27
C SER A 50 16.25 -14.03 14.47
N PRO A 51 17.37 -14.74 14.21
CA PRO A 51 18.15 -15.37 15.28
C PRO A 51 18.75 -14.35 16.24
N PHE A 52 19.27 -13.22 15.74
CA PHE A 52 19.82 -12.16 16.59
C PHE A 52 18.81 -11.58 17.59
N SER A 53 17.57 -11.40 17.16
CA SER A 53 16.54 -10.84 18.04
C SER A 53 16.08 -11.83 19.09
N ALA A 54 15.87 -13.09 18.68
CA ALA A 54 15.59 -14.19 19.60
C ALA A 54 16.73 -14.33 20.62
N GLU A 55 17.98 -14.30 20.17
CA GLU A 55 19.16 -14.35 21.02
C GLU A 55 19.22 -13.17 21.99
N THR A 56 18.88 -11.95 21.55
CA THR A 56 18.85 -10.75 22.40
C THR A 56 17.81 -10.87 23.52
N VAL A 57 16.57 -11.26 23.19
CA VAL A 57 15.50 -11.39 24.20
C VAL A 57 15.73 -12.58 25.13
N LEU A 58 16.36 -13.65 24.64
CA LEU A 58 16.71 -14.82 25.45
C LEU A 58 17.95 -14.56 26.31
N ALA A 59 18.91 -13.77 25.85
CA ALA A 59 20.03 -13.28 26.66
C ALA A 59 19.53 -12.35 27.76
N PHE A 60 18.54 -11.52 27.47
CA PHE A 60 17.84 -10.72 28.48
C PHE A 60 17.20 -11.61 29.55
N ALA A 61 16.47 -12.66 29.14
CA ALA A 61 15.88 -13.61 30.08
C ALA A 61 16.94 -14.37 30.90
N GLN A 62 18.01 -14.82 30.24
CA GLN A 62 19.15 -15.49 30.83
C GLN A 62 19.80 -14.62 31.92
N SER A 63 19.85 -13.29 31.71
CA SER A 63 20.44 -12.35 32.66
C SER A 63 19.76 -12.32 34.03
N GLY A 64 18.48 -12.73 34.09
CA GLY A 64 17.68 -12.87 35.31
C GLY A 64 17.48 -14.31 35.78
N CYS A 65 18.04 -15.29 35.06
CA CYS A 65 18.09 -16.68 35.50
C CYS A 65 19.29 -16.94 36.42
N LYS A 66 19.25 -18.02 37.21
CA LYS A 66 20.38 -18.49 38.02
C LYS A 66 20.63 -19.99 37.85
N GLY A 67 21.81 -20.42 38.33
CA GLY A 67 22.25 -21.82 38.31
C GLY A 67 22.08 -22.45 36.93
N ASP A 68 21.61 -23.68 36.93
CA ASP A 68 21.43 -24.48 35.72
C ASP A 68 20.48 -23.85 34.69
N SER A 69 19.47 -23.07 35.12
CA SER A 69 18.55 -22.39 34.20
C SER A 69 19.29 -21.34 33.34
N ALA A 70 20.21 -20.60 33.97
CA ALA A 70 21.06 -19.64 33.28
C ALA A 70 22.11 -20.30 32.40
N GLU A 71 22.63 -21.46 32.81
CA GLU A 71 23.62 -22.24 32.08
C GLU A 71 23.03 -22.89 30.82
N GLU A 72 21.85 -23.51 30.89
CA GLU A 72 21.19 -24.10 29.73
C GLU A 72 20.91 -23.05 28.65
N LEU A 73 20.34 -21.90 29.04
CA LEU A 73 20.11 -20.79 28.11
C LEU A 73 21.43 -20.28 27.51
N ARG A 74 22.45 -20.03 28.33
CA ARG A 74 23.75 -19.53 27.85
C ARG A 74 24.38 -20.49 26.83
N ASN A 75 24.40 -21.79 27.14
CA ASN A 75 25.00 -22.81 26.28
C ASN A 75 24.20 -22.98 24.98
N SER A 76 22.87 -22.96 25.04
CA SER A 76 22.00 -23.08 23.86
C SER A 76 22.13 -21.89 22.91
N LEU A 77 22.31 -20.69 23.47
CA LEU A 77 22.53 -19.43 22.73
C LEU A 77 24.01 -19.26 22.32
N HIS A 78 24.91 -20.17 22.68
CA HIS A 78 26.36 -20.07 22.45
C HIS A 78 27.02 -18.81 23.03
N LEU A 79 26.38 -18.16 24.01
CA LEU A 79 26.85 -16.88 24.56
C LEU A 79 28.20 -17.02 25.26
N PRO A 80 29.07 -16.00 25.18
CA PRO A 80 30.27 -15.91 26.01
C PRO A 80 30.01 -16.21 27.49
N ASN A 81 30.92 -16.96 28.12
CA ASN A 81 30.85 -17.26 29.56
C ASN A 81 30.88 -16.00 30.44
N ASP A 82 31.55 -14.96 29.96
CA ASP A 82 31.62 -13.67 30.62
C ASP A 82 30.40 -12.81 30.25
N LYS A 83 29.48 -12.67 31.21
CA LYS A 83 28.27 -11.83 31.09
C LYS A 83 28.61 -10.39 30.67
N THR A 84 29.73 -9.83 31.12
CA THR A 84 30.10 -8.45 30.79
C THR A 84 30.43 -8.28 29.32
N LYS A 85 30.98 -9.31 28.66
CA LYS A 85 31.21 -9.31 27.21
C LYS A 85 29.89 -9.32 26.45
N VAL A 86 28.91 -10.13 26.88
CA VAL A 86 27.57 -10.16 26.28
C VAL A 86 26.90 -8.79 26.38
N GLU A 87 26.87 -8.20 27.59
CA GLU A 87 26.26 -6.90 27.81
C GLU A 87 26.98 -5.78 27.03
N SER A 88 28.32 -5.81 26.99
CA SER A 88 29.12 -4.83 26.24
C SER A 88 28.88 -4.94 24.73
N ALA A 89 28.85 -6.16 24.19
CA ALA A 89 28.59 -6.39 22.78
C ALA A 89 27.20 -5.88 22.39
N LEU A 90 26.16 -6.24 23.15
CA LEU A 90 24.79 -5.80 22.88
C LEU A 90 24.61 -4.29 23.01
N LYS A 91 25.21 -3.66 24.04
CA LYS A 91 25.22 -2.19 24.18
C LYS A 91 25.85 -1.48 22.98
N SER A 92 26.87 -2.09 22.37
CA SER A 92 27.54 -1.54 21.20
C SER A 92 26.80 -1.83 19.88
N LEU A 93 26.24 -3.03 19.74
CA LEU A 93 25.59 -3.52 18.52
C LEU A 93 24.18 -2.97 18.32
N LEU A 94 23.32 -3.02 19.34
CA LEU A 94 21.90 -2.66 19.21
C LEU A 94 21.65 -1.22 18.72
N PRO A 95 22.40 -0.19 19.19
CA PRO A 95 22.25 1.17 18.65
C PRO A 95 22.63 1.26 17.16
N LYS A 96 23.63 0.49 16.73
CA LYS A 96 24.13 0.47 15.35
C LYS A 96 23.17 -0.28 14.41
N ILE A 97 22.42 -1.23 14.94
CA ILE A 97 21.55 -2.12 14.15
C ILE A 97 20.11 -1.60 14.04
N LYS A 98 19.66 -0.70 14.94
CA LYS A 98 18.32 -0.06 14.89
C LYS A 98 18.00 0.65 13.57
N GLY A 99 19.00 0.87 12.71
CA GLY A 99 18.86 1.48 11.41
C GLY A 99 19.06 2.99 11.43
N ASN A 100 18.86 3.60 10.27
CA ASN A 100 18.95 5.03 10.00
C ASN A 100 17.92 5.39 8.91
N ASP A 101 18.02 6.56 8.28
CA ASP A 101 17.10 6.94 7.20
C ASP A 101 17.20 6.03 5.94
N LEU A 102 18.21 5.15 5.85
CA LEU A 102 18.51 4.29 4.70
C LEU A 102 17.98 2.85 4.85
N TYR A 103 17.93 2.32 6.08
CA TYR A 103 17.26 1.06 6.41
C TYR A 103 16.65 1.12 7.81
N THR A 104 15.53 0.45 8.00
CA THR A 104 14.74 0.46 9.23
C THR A 104 14.65 -0.97 9.79
N LEU A 105 15.14 -1.17 11.01
CA LEU A 105 14.89 -2.38 11.79
C LEU A 105 14.11 -2.00 13.05
N HIS A 106 12.82 -2.35 13.09
CA HIS A 106 12.02 -2.23 14.30
C HIS A 106 12.02 -3.57 15.03
N ALA A 107 12.60 -3.60 16.23
CA ALA A 107 12.58 -4.75 17.11
C ALA A 107 11.72 -4.45 18.33
N ALA A 108 10.76 -5.33 18.61
CA ALA A 108 9.88 -5.27 19.77
C ALA A 108 10.21 -6.46 20.69
N ASN A 109 11.05 -6.21 21.69
CA ASN A 109 11.48 -7.19 22.69
C ASN A 109 10.81 -6.89 24.04
N LYS A 110 9.96 -7.78 24.54
CA LYS A 110 9.31 -7.59 25.84
C LYS A 110 9.04 -8.89 26.58
N MET A 111 9.20 -8.84 27.90
CA MET A 111 8.79 -9.92 28.81
C MET A 111 7.58 -9.48 29.63
N TYR A 112 6.52 -10.28 29.59
CA TYR A 112 5.36 -10.12 30.46
C TYR A 112 5.45 -11.13 31.61
N VAL A 113 5.37 -10.66 32.84
CA VAL A 113 5.43 -11.47 34.06
C VAL A 113 4.09 -11.40 34.79
N LYS A 114 3.67 -12.48 35.43
CA LYS A 114 2.39 -12.51 36.16
C LYS A 114 2.39 -11.45 37.25
N LYS A 115 1.30 -10.67 37.34
CA LYS A 115 1.14 -9.52 38.24
C LYS A 115 1.44 -9.79 39.72
N ASP A 116 1.34 -11.05 40.15
CA ASP A 116 1.57 -11.48 41.53
C ASP A 116 3.05 -11.37 41.92
N PHE A 117 3.96 -11.25 40.94
CA PHE A 117 5.40 -11.17 41.16
C PHE A 117 5.95 -9.81 40.75
N ALA A 118 6.48 -9.09 41.74
CA ALA A 118 7.13 -7.80 41.50
C ALA A 118 8.48 -7.98 40.79
N ILE A 119 8.57 -7.48 39.56
CA ILE A 119 9.82 -7.50 38.77
C ILE A 119 10.88 -6.64 39.47
N LYS A 120 12.07 -7.21 39.68
CA LYS A 120 13.20 -6.54 40.32
C LYS A 120 13.66 -5.34 39.49
N GLU A 121 13.91 -4.22 40.17
CA GLU A 121 14.35 -2.97 39.52
C GLU A 121 15.69 -3.11 38.78
N GLU A 122 16.59 -3.95 39.29
CA GLU A 122 17.85 -4.29 38.62
C GLU A 122 17.61 -4.95 37.25
N PHE A 123 16.60 -5.83 37.15
CA PHE A 123 16.23 -6.49 35.91
C PHE A 123 15.58 -5.51 34.92
N LYS A 124 14.69 -4.62 35.37
CA LYS A 124 14.11 -3.55 34.54
C LYS A 124 15.17 -2.57 34.01
N ARG A 125 16.16 -2.23 34.85
CA ARG A 125 17.29 -1.39 34.43
C ARG A 125 18.15 -2.09 33.38
N ALA A 126 18.44 -3.37 33.55
CA ALA A 126 19.16 -4.15 32.54
C ALA A 126 18.39 -4.23 31.22
N ALA A 127 17.06 -4.47 31.28
CA ALA A 127 16.18 -4.52 30.10
C ALA A 127 16.34 -3.28 29.21
N SER A 128 16.21 -2.11 29.83
CA SER A 128 16.25 -0.82 29.13
C SER A 128 17.67 -0.38 28.72
N GLN A 129 18.68 -0.58 29.57
CA GLN A 129 20.03 -0.04 29.36
C GLN A 129 20.96 -0.95 28.56
N VAL A 130 20.68 -2.24 28.49
CA VAL A 130 21.55 -3.23 27.84
C VAL A 130 20.86 -3.87 26.64
N TYR A 131 19.64 -4.37 26.84
CA TYR A 131 18.98 -5.25 25.89
C TYR A 131 17.98 -4.54 24.96
N TYR A 132 17.76 -3.22 25.17
CA TYR A 132 16.72 -2.45 24.48
C TYR A 132 15.35 -3.16 24.49
N ALA A 133 15.05 -3.79 25.63
CA ALA A 133 13.85 -4.54 25.89
C ALA A 133 13.02 -3.87 26.99
N ASP A 134 11.77 -4.30 27.12
CA ASP A 134 10.87 -3.87 28.18
C ASP A 134 10.42 -5.08 29.02
N SER A 135 9.94 -4.84 30.23
CA SER A 135 9.37 -5.88 31.07
C SER A 135 8.20 -5.32 31.88
N GLU A 136 7.06 -6.01 31.84
CA GLU A 136 5.83 -5.53 32.46
C GLU A 136 5.10 -6.64 33.20
N SER A 137 4.43 -6.27 34.28
CA SER A 137 3.57 -7.16 35.05
C SER A 137 2.15 -7.15 34.47
N ILE A 138 1.56 -8.31 34.21
CA ILE A 138 0.23 -8.44 33.60
C ILE A 138 -0.65 -9.48 34.30
N ASP A 139 -1.97 -9.26 34.24
CA ASP A 139 -2.95 -10.18 34.80
C ASP A 139 -3.36 -11.27 33.79
N PHE A 140 -2.64 -12.40 33.79
CA PHE A 140 -2.98 -13.53 32.91
C PHE A 140 -4.32 -14.21 33.23
N THR A 141 -4.93 -13.96 34.41
CA THR A 141 -6.29 -14.46 34.70
C THR A 141 -7.34 -13.81 33.80
N LYS A 142 -7.00 -12.65 33.21
CA LYS A 142 -7.79 -11.96 32.20
C LYS A 142 -7.19 -12.15 30.81
N ASN A 143 -7.16 -13.40 30.35
CA ASN A 143 -6.46 -13.82 29.14
C ASN A 143 -6.77 -12.96 27.88
N VAL A 144 -8.03 -12.59 27.63
CA VAL A 144 -8.41 -11.73 26.48
C VAL A 144 -7.83 -10.33 26.61
N GLU A 145 -7.95 -9.69 27.79
CA GLU A 145 -7.34 -8.37 28.04
C GLU A 145 -5.81 -8.45 27.92
N ALA A 146 -5.20 -9.50 28.46
CA ALA A 146 -3.76 -9.70 28.42
C ALA A 146 -3.24 -9.86 26.98
N ALA A 147 -3.88 -10.71 26.18
CA ALA A 147 -3.55 -10.88 24.77
C ALA A 147 -3.71 -9.57 23.98
N ASN A 148 -4.77 -8.80 24.23
CA ASN A 148 -5.00 -7.51 23.59
C ASN A 148 -3.90 -6.49 23.93
N VAL A 149 -3.46 -6.42 25.18
CA VAL A 149 -2.34 -5.56 25.59
C VAL A 149 -1.05 -5.95 24.88
N MET A 150 -0.73 -7.25 24.85
CA MET A 150 0.45 -7.77 24.17
C MET A 150 0.41 -7.48 22.66
N ASN A 151 -0.71 -7.76 22.00
CA ASN A 151 -0.88 -7.54 20.57
C ASN A 151 -0.85 -6.06 20.20
N SER A 152 -1.51 -5.19 20.99
CA SER A 152 -1.47 -3.74 20.77
C SER A 152 -0.04 -3.18 20.92
N TRP A 153 0.72 -3.71 21.88
CA TRP A 153 2.11 -3.33 22.08
C TRP A 153 2.98 -3.75 20.88
N VAL A 154 2.83 -4.99 20.39
CA VAL A 154 3.52 -5.49 19.19
C VAL A 154 3.14 -4.66 17.97
N GLU A 155 1.85 -4.40 17.77
CA GLU A 155 1.35 -3.66 16.62
C GLU A 155 1.93 -2.25 16.57
N LYS A 156 1.92 -1.54 17.71
CA LYS A 156 2.52 -0.21 17.83
C LYS A 156 4.01 -0.20 17.49
N HIS A 157 4.77 -1.20 17.95
CA HIS A 157 6.23 -1.25 17.75
C HIS A 157 6.62 -1.83 16.39
N THR A 158 5.67 -2.41 15.64
CA THR A 158 5.90 -2.97 14.29
C THR A 158 5.16 -2.19 13.20
N LYS A 159 4.68 -0.97 13.50
CA LYS A 159 3.93 -0.10 12.57
C LYS A 159 2.72 -0.81 11.93
N SER A 160 1.97 -1.56 12.73
CA SER A 160 0.81 -2.34 12.30
C SER A 160 1.09 -3.48 11.32
N LYS A 161 2.35 -3.90 11.16
CA LYS A 161 2.75 -4.98 10.25
C LYS A 161 2.65 -6.35 10.89
N ILE A 162 2.82 -6.44 12.21
CA ILE A 162 2.59 -7.68 12.96
C ILE A 162 1.38 -7.45 13.87
N LYS A 163 0.31 -8.19 13.58
CA LYS A 163 -0.95 -8.20 14.34
C LYS A 163 -1.20 -9.60 14.89
N ASN A 164 -1.97 -9.67 15.97
CA ASN A 164 -2.48 -10.90 16.58
C ASN A 164 -1.38 -11.94 16.84
N LEU A 165 -0.29 -11.53 17.50
CA LEU A 165 0.85 -12.41 17.81
C LEU A 165 0.52 -13.46 18.87
N ILE A 166 -0.30 -13.09 19.85
CA ILE A 166 -0.71 -13.95 20.96
C ILE A 166 -2.21 -14.17 20.86
N ASP A 167 -2.63 -15.43 20.80
CA ASP A 167 -4.04 -15.78 20.93
C ASP A 167 -4.43 -15.79 22.41
N SER A 168 -5.64 -15.33 22.73
CA SER A 168 -6.12 -15.35 24.12
C SER A 168 -6.22 -16.76 24.72
N GLY A 169 -6.40 -17.80 23.90
CA GLY A 169 -6.39 -19.20 24.29
C GLY A 169 -4.98 -19.74 24.60
N ASP A 170 -3.92 -19.02 24.25
CA ASP A 170 -2.55 -19.34 24.65
C ASP A 170 -2.23 -18.93 26.10
N LEU A 171 -3.11 -18.16 26.71
CA LEU A 171 -2.94 -17.59 28.04
C LEU A 171 -4.00 -18.15 28.99
N ASP A 172 -3.57 -18.53 30.18
CA ASP A 172 -4.44 -19.01 31.23
C ASP A 172 -4.04 -18.47 32.62
N GLN A 173 -4.83 -18.80 33.64
CA GLN A 173 -4.55 -18.40 35.03
C GLN A 173 -3.22 -18.95 35.59
N PHE A 174 -2.63 -19.98 34.96
CA PHE A 174 -1.39 -20.61 35.38
C PHE A 174 -0.16 -20.01 34.67
N THR A 175 -0.38 -19.22 33.63
CA THR A 175 0.66 -18.52 32.89
C THR A 175 1.41 -17.56 33.82
N ARG A 176 2.74 -17.66 33.82
CA ARG A 176 3.68 -16.98 34.72
C ARG A 176 4.57 -16.01 33.98
N ALA A 177 5.10 -16.38 32.82
CA ALA A 177 5.86 -15.44 31.99
C ALA A 177 5.75 -15.74 30.48
N VAL A 178 5.65 -14.68 29.69
CA VAL A 178 5.60 -14.72 28.22
C VAL A 178 6.67 -13.80 27.65
N LEU A 179 7.51 -14.32 26.77
CA LEU A 179 8.51 -13.53 26.04
C LEU A 179 8.03 -13.31 24.62
N ILE A 180 7.96 -12.04 24.25
CA ILE A 180 7.55 -11.59 22.94
C ILE A 180 8.75 -11.00 22.21
N ASN A 181 8.92 -11.48 20.98
CA ASN A 181 9.89 -10.99 20.04
C ASN A 181 9.18 -10.76 18.70
N ALA A 182 9.14 -9.52 18.23
CA ALA A 182 8.56 -9.23 16.92
C ALA A 182 9.48 -8.29 16.17
N LEU A 183 9.79 -8.62 14.91
CA LEU A 183 10.69 -7.82 14.10
C LEU A 183 10.13 -7.52 12.74
N TYR A 184 10.47 -6.32 12.33
CA TYR A 184 10.15 -5.78 11.03
C TYR A 184 11.42 -5.18 10.44
N PHE A 185 11.83 -5.69 9.28
CA PHE A 185 12.97 -5.18 8.53
C PHE A 185 12.53 -4.60 7.20
N LYS A 186 12.97 -3.36 6.96
CA LYS A 186 12.71 -2.58 5.77
C LYS A 186 14.00 -1.97 5.26
N ALA A 187 14.45 -2.37 4.09
CA ALA A 187 15.65 -1.85 3.46
C ALA A 187 15.50 -1.87 1.94
N ASN A 188 15.98 -0.81 1.28
CA ASN A 188 16.02 -0.77 -0.17
C ASN A 188 17.34 -1.37 -0.65
N TRP A 189 17.31 -2.11 -1.75
CA TRP A 189 18.54 -2.54 -2.40
C TRP A 189 19.46 -1.35 -2.63
N SER A 190 20.76 -1.56 -2.48
CA SER A 190 21.75 -0.61 -2.97
C SER A 190 21.46 -0.49 -4.45
N LEU A 191 21.48 -1.56 -5.25
CA LEU A 191 21.03 -1.51 -6.66
C LEU A 191 19.67 -2.23 -6.88
N PRO A 192 18.53 -1.50 -7.00
CA PRO A 192 17.21 -2.09 -7.25
C PRO A 192 17.12 -2.84 -8.56
N PHE A 193 16.32 -3.91 -8.58
CA PHE A 193 15.96 -4.59 -9.82
C PHE A 193 15.03 -3.73 -10.67
N GLN A 194 15.09 -3.89 -11.99
CA GLN A 194 14.21 -3.18 -12.90
C GLN A 194 12.88 -3.95 -13.05
N LEU A 195 11.77 -3.30 -12.68
CA LEU A 195 10.42 -3.87 -12.82
C LEU A 195 10.10 -4.38 -14.23
N SER A 196 10.59 -3.68 -15.26
CA SER A 196 10.41 -4.07 -16.67
C SER A 196 11.15 -5.35 -17.06
N LEU A 197 12.19 -5.73 -16.30
CA LEU A 197 12.91 -6.98 -16.50
C LEU A 197 12.32 -8.13 -15.68
N THR A 198 11.39 -7.87 -14.76
CA THR A 198 10.66 -8.91 -14.05
C THR A 198 9.77 -9.67 -15.02
N GLN A 199 9.96 -11.00 -15.09
CA GLN A 199 9.21 -11.87 -16.01
C GLN A 199 8.77 -13.14 -15.31
N LYS A 200 7.65 -13.71 -15.75
CA LYS A 200 7.24 -15.06 -15.35
C LYS A 200 8.27 -16.07 -15.84
N LYS A 201 8.90 -16.79 -14.92
CA LYS A 201 9.76 -17.94 -15.23
C LYS A 201 9.48 -19.08 -14.26
N LYS A 202 9.98 -20.27 -14.60
CA LYS A 202 9.82 -21.47 -13.78
C LYS A 202 10.70 -21.38 -12.53
N PHE A 203 10.12 -21.78 -11.40
CA PHE A 203 10.82 -22.15 -10.18
C PHE A 203 10.55 -23.63 -9.90
N TYR A 204 11.59 -24.44 -9.84
CA TYR A 204 11.58 -25.88 -9.64
C TYR A 204 11.55 -26.20 -8.15
N LYS A 205 10.38 -26.53 -7.60
CA LYS A 205 10.24 -27.00 -6.21
C LYS A 205 10.96 -28.33 -6.00
N THR A 206 10.96 -29.16 -7.04
CA THR A 206 11.78 -30.37 -7.17
C THR A 206 12.32 -30.44 -8.60
N PRO A 207 13.27 -31.35 -8.93
CA PRO A 207 13.76 -31.50 -10.30
C PRO A 207 12.65 -31.74 -11.35
N SER A 208 11.50 -32.28 -10.94
CA SER A 208 10.36 -32.62 -11.82
C SER A 208 9.12 -31.74 -11.64
N ASP A 209 8.98 -31.02 -10.52
CA ASP A 209 7.83 -30.15 -10.22
C ASP A 209 8.23 -28.67 -10.21
N SER A 210 7.51 -27.84 -10.97
CA SER A 210 7.81 -26.42 -11.12
C SER A 210 6.56 -25.55 -11.15
N ILE A 211 6.67 -24.34 -10.63
CA ILE A 211 5.63 -23.29 -10.68
C ILE A 211 6.15 -22.07 -11.43
N GLU A 212 5.26 -21.26 -12.00
CA GLU A 212 5.64 -19.96 -12.58
C GLU A 212 5.59 -18.85 -11.52
N VAL A 213 6.68 -18.12 -11.38
CA VAL A 213 6.84 -17.02 -10.44
C VAL A 213 7.44 -15.80 -11.13
N ASP A 214 7.24 -14.63 -10.54
CA ASP A 214 7.87 -13.39 -11.00
C ASP A 214 9.37 -13.43 -10.67
N MET A 215 10.21 -13.51 -11.70
CA MET A 215 11.67 -13.49 -11.56
C MET A 215 12.20 -12.11 -11.93
N MET A 216 12.71 -11.40 -10.93
CA MET A 216 13.44 -10.14 -11.06
C MET A 216 14.81 -10.40 -11.68
N GLN A 217 15.35 -9.44 -12.44
CA GLN A 217 16.60 -9.63 -13.16
C GLN A 217 17.53 -8.40 -13.11
N HIS A 218 18.81 -8.68 -12.91
CA HIS A 218 19.91 -7.79 -13.26
C HIS A 218 20.71 -8.44 -14.39
N LEU A 219 21.01 -7.68 -15.43
CA LEU A 219 21.78 -8.15 -16.56
C LEU A 219 23.09 -7.37 -16.58
N ARG A 220 24.22 -8.09 -16.59
CA ARG A 220 25.55 -7.49 -16.76
C ARG A 220 25.91 -6.46 -15.69
N GLU A 221 25.76 -6.84 -14.42
CA GLU A 221 26.10 -5.99 -13.26
C GLU A 221 27.27 -6.58 -12.47
N ASP A 222 27.92 -5.76 -11.64
CA ASP A 222 28.96 -6.21 -10.71
C ASP A 222 28.36 -6.40 -9.31
N PHE A 223 28.38 -7.64 -8.83
CA PHE A 223 27.98 -7.97 -7.45
C PHE A 223 29.01 -8.84 -6.75
N ASN A 224 28.98 -8.82 -5.42
CA ASN A 224 29.79 -9.72 -4.61
C ASN A 224 29.30 -11.16 -4.82
N TYR A 225 30.18 -11.99 -5.38
CA TYR A 225 29.86 -13.37 -5.74
C TYR A 225 31.01 -14.31 -5.34
N TYR A 226 30.64 -15.52 -4.91
CA TYR A 226 31.57 -16.60 -4.62
C TYR A 226 30.94 -17.93 -5.00
N GLU A 227 31.71 -18.80 -5.65
CA GLU A 227 31.29 -20.15 -5.99
C GLU A 227 32.10 -21.11 -5.13
N SER A 228 31.43 -21.77 -4.18
CA SER A 228 32.06 -22.66 -3.21
C SER A 228 32.12 -24.09 -3.76
N PRO A 229 33.32 -24.64 -4.04
CA PRO A 229 33.46 -26.03 -4.47
C PRO A 229 33.04 -27.00 -3.35
N ASP A 230 33.36 -26.67 -2.10
CA ASP A 230 33.12 -27.52 -0.93
C ASP A 230 31.62 -27.68 -0.64
N LEU A 231 30.85 -26.58 -0.77
CA LEU A 231 29.40 -26.60 -0.61
C LEU A 231 28.66 -26.99 -1.91
N LYS A 232 29.36 -26.95 -3.06
CA LYS A 232 28.77 -26.96 -4.42
C LYS A 232 27.58 -26.00 -4.51
N ALA A 233 27.83 -24.74 -4.16
CA ALA A 233 26.83 -23.70 -4.14
C ALA A 233 27.42 -22.35 -4.54
N GLN A 234 26.55 -21.48 -5.01
CA GLN A 234 26.82 -20.10 -5.35
C GLN A 234 26.34 -19.19 -4.21
N PHE A 235 27.19 -18.25 -3.82
CA PHE A 235 26.87 -17.16 -2.92
C PHE A 235 26.78 -15.87 -3.73
N LEU A 236 25.68 -15.13 -3.54
CA LEU A 236 25.47 -13.81 -4.10
C LEU A 236 25.12 -12.86 -2.96
N GLU A 237 25.87 -11.78 -2.80
CA GLU A 237 25.60 -10.72 -1.84
C GLU A 237 25.10 -9.47 -2.57
N LEU A 238 23.88 -9.06 -2.23
CA LEU A 238 23.27 -7.82 -2.69
C LEU A 238 23.26 -6.81 -1.53
N PRO A 239 24.03 -5.72 -1.60
CA PRO A 239 24.02 -4.70 -0.57
C PRO A 239 22.67 -3.96 -0.54
N PHE A 240 22.29 -3.46 0.64
CA PHE A 240 21.24 -2.46 0.81
C PHE A 240 21.82 -1.04 0.76
N LYS A 241 20.96 -0.02 0.63
CA LYS A 241 21.39 1.38 0.69
C LYS A 241 22.20 1.68 1.96
N GLY A 242 23.29 2.43 1.77
CA GLY A 242 24.22 2.78 2.83
C GLY A 242 25.33 1.76 3.06
N ASP A 243 25.28 0.60 2.38
CA ASP A 243 26.30 -0.47 2.40
C ASP A 243 26.64 -1.03 3.81
N GLU A 244 25.84 -0.71 4.82
CA GLU A 244 25.99 -1.23 6.20
C GLU A 244 25.35 -2.62 6.38
N ALA A 245 24.35 -2.93 5.57
CA ALA A 245 23.61 -4.18 5.57
C ALA A 245 23.53 -4.78 4.16
N SER A 246 23.46 -6.10 4.06
CA SER A 246 23.30 -6.81 2.79
C SER A 246 22.46 -8.07 2.95
N MET A 247 21.86 -8.52 1.85
CA MET A 247 21.20 -9.83 1.77
C MET A 247 22.09 -10.78 0.98
N VAL A 248 22.34 -11.95 1.54
CA VAL A 248 23.12 -13.02 0.91
C VAL A 248 22.20 -14.16 0.51
N PHE A 249 22.33 -14.60 -0.74
CA PHE A 249 21.63 -15.74 -1.30
C PHE A 249 22.63 -16.88 -1.50
N VAL A 250 22.27 -18.08 -1.04
CA VAL A 250 23.08 -19.30 -1.16
C VAL A 250 22.30 -20.34 -1.94
N LEU A 251 22.65 -20.46 -3.22
CA LEU A 251 21.97 -21.32 -4.19
C LEU A 251 22.78 -22.59 -4.42
N PRO A 252 22.26 -23.80 -4.11
CA PRO A 252 22.95 -25.04 -4.46
C PRO A 252 23.11 -25.16 -5.98
N ASN A 253 24.12 -25.88 -6.46
CA ASN A 253 24.30 -26.06 -7.91
C ASN A 253 23.25 -27.03 -8.50
N GLU A 254 22.69 -27.92 -7.68
CA GLU A 254 21.71 -28.93 -8.05
C GLU A 254 20.32 -28.54 -7.51
N LYS A 255 19.26 -28.81 -8.27
CA LYS A 255 17.87 -28.40 -7.94
C LYS A 255 17.33 -29.00 -6.64
N ASP A 256 17.85 -30.15 -6.23
CA ASP A 256 17.56 -30.86 -4.98
C ASP A 256 18.71 -30.77 -3.95
N GLY A 257 19.68 -29.88 -4.18
CA GLY A 257 20.88 -29.75 -3.36
C GLY A 257 20.68 -29.03 -2.01
N LEU A 258 19.49 -28.49 -1.72
CA LEU A 258 19.22 -27.75 -0.48
C LEU A 258 19.49 -28.60 0.77
N ALA A 259 19.06 -29.87 0.79
CA ALA A 259 19.26 -30.75 1.94
C ALA A 259 20.76 -30.94 2.28
N ARG A 260 21.64 -30.92 1.27
CA ARG A 260 23.07 -30.96 1.49
C ARG A 260 23.59 -29.67 2.12
N LEU A 261 23.15 -28.50 1.65
CA LEU A 261 23.49 -27.23 2.28
C LEU A 261 23.06 -27.20 3.75
N GLU A 262 21.86 -27.71 4.04
CA GLU A 262 21.32 -27.77 5.40
C GLU A 262 22.10 -28.74 6.32
N SER A 263 22.88 -29.68 5.76
CA SER A 263 23.80 -30.51 6.54
C SER A 263 25.11 -29.80 6.92
N GLN A 264 25.41 -28.66 6.28
CA GLN A 264 26.68 -27.94 6.38
C GLN A 264 26.48 -26.47 6.80
N LEU A 265 25.43 -26.16 7.58
CA LEU A 265 25.02 -24.79 7.94
C LEU A 265 26.12 -23.97 8.64
N GLU A 266 26.99 -24.62 9.42
CA GLU A 266 28.13 -23.95 10.06
C GLU A 266 29.10 -23.35 9.02
N SER A 267 29.24 -23.98 7.85
CA SER A 267 30.02 -23.43 6.73
C SER A 267 29.24 -22.39 5.91
N VAL A 268 27.91 -22.36 6.03
CA VAL A 268 27.04 -21.41 5.32
C VAL A 268 26.97 -20.07 6.04
N PHE A 269 26.80 -20.09 7.37
CA PHE A 269 26.59 -18.90 8.21
C PHE A 269 27.87 -18.32 8.82
N VAL A 270 29.05 -18.68 8.31
CA VAL A 270 30.30 -17.98 8.64
C VAL A 270 30.51 -16.77 7.74
N PRO A 271 31.25 -15.74 8.18
CA PRO A 271 31.68 -14.64 7.33
C PRO A 271 32.36 -15.15 6.05
N GLN A 272 31.80 -14.80 4.89
CA GLN A 272 32.27 -15.28 3.59
C GLN A 272 33.31 -14.31 2.99
N HIS A 273 34.53 -14.34 3.53
CA HIS A 273 35.63 -13.47 3.08
C HIS A 273 36.07 -13.69 1.61
N GLN A 274 35.57 -14.75 0.96
CA GLN A 274 35.84 -15.09 -0.44
C GLN A 274 34.96 -14.34 -1.45
N LEU A 275 33.89 -13.67 -0.97
CA LEU A 275 33.03 -12.84 -1.82
C LEU A 275 33.83 -11.72 -2.47
N LYS A 276 33.68 -11.57 -3.78
CA LYS A 276 34.36 -10.54 -4.56
C LYS A 276 33.48 -10.01 -5.68
N SER A 277 33.63 -8.72 -5.97
CA SER A 277 32.97 -8.08 -7.10
C SER A 277 33.22 -8.88 -8.39
N THR A 278 32.14 -9.35 -9.00
CA THR A 278 32.15 -10.21 -10.19
C THR A 278 31.05 -9.76 -11.14
N TYR A 279 31.40 -9.66 -12.43
CA TYR A 279 30.46 -9.36 -13.50
C TYR A 279 29.50 -10.53 -13.76
N ILE A 280 28.22 -10.34 -13.46
CA ILE A 280 27.22 -11.41 -13.32
C ILE A 280 25.82 -10.97 -13.77
N ASN A 281 25.05 -11.91 -14.33
CA ASN A 281 23.60 -11.79 -14.47
C ASN A 281 22.92 -12.44 -13.26
N VAL A 282 21.96 -11.76 -12.66
CA VAL A 282 21.22 -12.23 -11.50
C VAL A 282 19.75 -12.41 -11.89
N VAL A 283 19.18 -13.57 -11.55
CA VAL A 283 17.74 -13.85 -11.68
C VAL A 283 17.24 -14.38 -10.35
N LEU A 284 16.36 -13.62 -9.69
CA LEU A 284 15.82 -13.94 -8.36
C LEU A 284 14.29 -13.91 -8.36
N PRO A 285 13.61 -14.83 -7.66
CA PRO A 285 12.17 -14.75 -7.52
C PRO A 285 11.79 -13.60 -6.57
N LYS A 286 10.63 -12.98 -6.82
CA LYS A 286 9.91 -12.24 -5.77
C LYS A 286 9.36 -13.24 -4.77
N PHE A 287 9.45 -12.94 -3.48
CA PHE A 287 8.87 -13.79 -2.46
C PHE A 287 8.50 -13.03 -1.21
N ARG A 288 7.44 -13.51 -0.55
CA ARG A 288 6.96 -13.03 0.74
C ARG A 288 6.86 -14.21 1.68
N ILE A 289 7.45 -14.11 2.87
CA ILE A 289 7.42 -15.13 3.90
C ILE A 289 7.00 -14.49 5.21
N GLU A 290 6.02 -15.11 5.85
CA GLU A 290 5.64 -14.84 7.23
C GLU A 290 5.85 -16.13 8.01
N SER A 291 6.46 -16.03 9.20
CA SER A 291 6.75 -17.17 10.05
C SER A 291 6.40 -16.83 11.48
N GLU A 292 5.64 -17.72 12.11
CA GLU A 292 5.38 -17.70 13.55
C GLU A 292 6.11 -18.89 14.17
N ILE A 293 7.03 -18.60 15.08
CA ILE A 293 7.96 -19.57 15.66
C ILE A 293 7.74 -19.63 17.17
N ASP A 294 7.36 -20.81 17.64
CA ASP A 294 7.34 -21.17 19.06
C ASP A 294 8.75 -21.59 19.50
N PHE A 295 9.50 -20.62 20.02
CA PHE A 295 10.89 -20.82 20.45
C PHE A 295 10.99 -21.76 21.64
N LYS A 296 9.94 -21.96 22.45
CA LYS A 296 9.98 -22.97 23.53
C LYS A 296 10.23 -24.36 22.97
N LYS A 297 9.60 -24.71 21.84
CA LYS A 297 9.81 -26.00 21.15
C LYS A 297 11.23 -26.10 20.61
N VAL A 298 11.71 -25.05 19.95
CA VAL A 298 13.08 -25.00 19.40
C VAL A 298 14.13 -25.15 20.50
N LEU A 299 14.03 -24.34 21.56
CA LEU A 299 14.96 -24.33 22.68
C LEU A 299 14.96 -25.67 23.44
N THR A 300 13.80 -26.32 23.58
CA THR A 300 13.71 -27.67 24.16
C THR A 300 14.54 -28.68 23.36
N LYS A 301 14.51 -28.59 22.03
CA LYS A 301 15.35 -29.43 21.15
C LYS A 301 16.83 -29.08 21.22
N LEU A 302 17.14 -27.82 21.52
CA LEU A 302 18.51 -27.34 21.76
C LEU A 302 19.00 -27.57 23.21
N GLY A 303 18.22 -28.27 24.05
CA GLY A 303 18.63 -28.69 25.39
C GLY A 303 18.20 -27.76 26.53
N VAL A 304 17.41 -26.72 26.28
CA VAL A 304 16.85 -25.84 27.31
C VAL A 304 15.55 -26.42 27.83
N THR A 305 15.52 -26.83 29.08
CA THR A 305 14.33 -27.44 29.69
C THR A 305 13.97 -26.81 31.04
N LYS A 306 14.97 -26.37 31.82
CA LYS A 306 14.76 -25.96 33.22
C LYS A 306 13.92 -24.70 33.35
N VAL A 307 14.12 -23.71 32.49
CA VAL A 307 13.31 -22.47 32.50
C VAL A 307 11.83 -22.70 32.17
N PHE A 308 11.48 -23.87 31.65
CA PHE A 308 10.11 -24.28 31.32
C PHE A 308 9.48 -25.19 32.38
N ASP A 309 10.23 -25.58 33.43
CA ASP A 309 9.83 -26.55 34.45
C ASP A 309 9.61 -25.88 35.81
N GLY A 310 8.39 -25.96 36.35
CA GLY A 310 8.01 -25.27 37.59
C GLY A 310 8.72 -25.73 38.87
N LYS A 311 9.48 -26.83 38.84
CA LYS A 311 10.27 -27.29 39.99
C LYS A 311 11.75 -26.93 39.86
N GLN A 312 12.24 -26.81 38.63
CA GLN A 312 13.66 -26.62 38.34
C GLN A 312 14.01 -25.18 37.97
N ALA A 313 13.05 -24.43 37.42
CA ALA A 313 13.24 -23.07 36.96
C ALA A 313 13.73 -22.14 38.07
N ASP A 314 14.86 -21.49 37.83
CA ASP A 314 15.39 -20.45 38.70
C ASP A 314 15.45 -19.13 37.94
N LEU A 315 14.30 -18.44 37.90
CA LEU A 315 14.11 -17.09 37.38
C LEU A 315 14.13 -16.05 38.51
N SER A 316 14.70 -16.39 39.67
CA SER A 316 14.68 -15.53 40.87
C SER A 316 15.44 -14.21 40.70
N GLY A 317 16.24 -14.04 39.63
CA GLY A 317 16.83 -12.75 39.25
C GLY A 317 15.83 -11.80 38.58
N ILE A 318 14.70 -12.30 38.09
CA ILE A 318 13.61 -11.54 37.46
C ILE A 318 12.61 -11.10 38.53
N ALA A 319 11.99 -12.06 39.22
CA ALA A 319 11.05 -11.86 40.32
C ALA A 319 10.86 -13.17 41.09
N GLY A 320 10.27 -13.09 42.29
CA GLY A 320 9.98 -14.26 43.12
C GLY A 320 11.22 -15.07 43.53
N GLU A 321 10.96 -16.28 44.00
CA GLU A 321 11.97 -17.29 44.37
C GLU A 321 12.07 -18.41 43.32
N LYS A 322 13.02 -19.33 43.52
CA LYS A 322 13.17 -20.50 42.64
C LYS A 322 11.89 -21.34 42.62
N GLY A 323 11.40 -21.66 41.42
CA GLY A 323 10.16 -22.42 41.19
C GLY A 323 8.89 -21.57 41.09
N ASP A 324 8.97 -20.28 41.41
CA ASP A 324 7.81 -19.37 41.32
C ASP A 324 7.48 -19.00 39.89
N LEU A 325 8.49 -18.71 39.08
CA LEU A 325 8.33 -18.34 37.67
C LEU A 325 8.84 -19.45 36.74
N ILE A 326 8.15 -19.59 35.61
CA ILE A 326 8.61 -20.34 34.43
C ILE A 326 8.38 -19.47 33.20
N ILE A 327 9.07 -19.79 32.10
CA ILE A 327 8.76 -19.24 30.79
C ILE A 327 7.68 -20.13 30.15
N ASP A 328 6.45 -19.66 30.12
CA ASP A 328 5.35 -20.43 29.55
C ASP A 328 5.40 -20.44 28.03
N LYS A 329 5.71 -19.28 27.43
CA LYS A 329 5.74 -19.10 25.98
C LYS A 329 6.87 -18.16 25.55
N VAL A 330 7.51 -18.50 24.43
CA VAL A 330 8.45 -17.64 23.71
C VAL A 330 8.01 -17.61 22.26
N VAL A 331 7.51 -16.48 21.78
CA VAL A 331 6.97 -16.36 20.42
C VAL A 331 7.80 -15.35 19.64
N GLN A 332 8.21 -15.77 18.45
CA GLN A 332 8.72 -14.87 17.43
C GLN A 332 7.78 -14.87 16.23
N LYS A 333 7.47 -13.69 15.72
CA LYS A 333 6.82 -13.55 14.42
C LYS A 333 7.66 -12.65 13.54
N ASP A 334 8.06 -13.20 12.41
CA ASP A 334 8.92 -12.55 11.44
C ASP A 334 8.25 -12.47 10.08
N PHE A 335 8.56 -11.39 9.39
CA PHE A 335 7.99 -11.05 8.11
C PHE A 335 9.09 -10.54 7.18
N ILE A 336 9.13 -11.08 5.95
CA ILE A 336 10.02 -10.59 4.89
C ILE A 336 9.26 -10.54 3.56
N ASP A 337 9.36 -9.42 2.84
CA ASP A 337 8.82 -9.22 1.50
C ASP A 337 9.92 -8.72 0.57
N VAL A 338 10.38 -9.59 -0.32
CA VAL A 338 11.49 -9.33 -1.23
C VAL A 338 10.95 -9.01 -2.61
N ASN A 339 11.22 -7.79 -3.08
CA ASN A 339 10.77 -7.26 -4.35
C ASN A 339 11.87 -6.47 -5.06
N GLU A 340 11.50 -5.81 -6.17
CA GLU A 340 12.46 -5.14 -7.05
C GLU A 340 13.15 -3.95 -6.38
N GLU A 341 12.49 -3.31 -5.41
CA GLU A 341 13.03 -2.15 -4.71
C GLU A 341 13.90 -2.55 -3.50
N GLY A 342 13.61 -3.68 -2.85
CA GLY A 342 14.31 -4.10 -1.63
C GLY A 342 13.61 -5.20 -0.85
N VAL A 343 13.89 -5.23 0.46
CA VAL A 343 13.11 -5.95 1.47
C VAL A 343 12.16 -4.94 2.12
N GLU A 344 10.87 -5.05 1.84
CA GLU A 344 9.81 -4.10 2.17
C GLU A 344 10.18 -2.61 2.01
N ALA A 345 10.42 -2.20 0.78
CA ALA A 345 10.78 -0.85 0.37
C ALA A 345 9.63 0.18 0.38
N ALA A 346 9.98 1.45 0.55
CA ALA A 346 9.27 2.60 -0.03
C ALA A 346 10.34 3.36 -0.81
N ALA A 347 10.12 3.49 -2.13
CA ALA A 347 10.94 4.11 -3.16
C ALA A 347 12.27 4.71 -2.69
N ALA A 348 13.37 4.08 -3.11
CA ALA A 348 14.69 4.64 -2.89
C ALA A 348 15.58 4.39 -4.12
N THR A 349 16.04 5.50 -4.69
CA THR A 349 16.86 5.61 -5.91
C THR A 349 18.34 5.35 -5.65
N TYR A 350 18.98 4.54 -6.48
CA TYR A 350 20.44 4.37 -6.48
C TYR A 350 21.03 4.68 -7.84
N VAL A 351 22.29 5.09 -7.82
CA VAL A 351 23.06 5.58 -8.96
C VAL A 351 24.09 4.51 -9.33
N VAL A 352 24.05 4.02 -10.57
CA VAL A 352 25.14 3.22 -11.14
C VAL A 352 26.01 4.14 -12.01
N ILE A 353 27.31 4.13 -11.75
CA ILE A 353 28.32 4.83 -12.56
C ILE A 353 28.71 3.90 -13.72
N GLY A 354 28.35 4.25 -14.95
CA GLY A 354 28.78 3.52 -16.13
C GLY A 354 30.29 3.68 -16.37
N VAL A 355 31.03 2.58 -16.36
CA VAL A 355 32.43 2.52 -16.82
C VAL A 355 32.44 2.39 -18.35
N PRO A 356 33.27 3.15 -19.08
CA PRO A 356 33.30 3.11 -20.55
C PRO A 356 33.63 1.71 -21.12
N TYR A 357 32.97 1.40 -22.24
CA TYR A 357 32.86 0.11 -22.94
C TYR A 357 34.17 -0.45 -23.56
N SER A 358 35.34 0.00 -23.13
CA SER A 358 36.62 -0.39 -23.74
C SER A 358 37.46 -1.39 -22.92
N ALA A 359 36.88 -2.08 -21.91
CA ALA A 359 37.69 -2.90 -21.00
C ALA A 359 37.17 -4.29 -20.57
N ILE A 360 36.10 -4.89 -21.14
CA ILE A 360 35.63 -6.21 -20.66
C ILE A 360 35.46 -7.21 -21.80
N ALA A 361 36.44 -8.11 -21.94
CA ALA A 361 36.45 -9.25 -22.89
C ALA A 361 35.73 -10.51 -22.35
N ASN A 362 35.14 -10.47 -21.14
CA ASN A 362 34.61 -11.64 -20.45
C ASN A 362 33.07 -11.72 -20.50
N GLN A 363 32.53 -12.92 -20.71
CA GLN A 363 31.10 -13.19 -20.57
C GLN A 363 30.69 -13.14 -19.09
N PRO A 364 29.51 -12.57 -18.75
CA PRO A 364 29.04 -12.51 -17.37
C PRO A 364 28.78 -13.92 -16.82
N LYS A 365 29.07 -14.12 -15.53
CA LYS A 365 28.57 -15.31 -14.81
C LYS A 365 27.04 -15.26 -14.71
N ASN A 366 26.41 -16.36 -14.29
CA ASN A 366 24.98 -16.41 -14.04
C ASN A 366 24.69 -16.92 -12.63
N PHE A 367 23.85 -16.19 -11.89
CA PHE A 367 23.19 -16.64 -10.68
C PHE A 367 21.69 -16.68 -10.95
N VAL A 368 21.10 -17.88 -10.98
CA VAL A 368 19.69 -18.07 -11.34
C VAL A 368 19.00 -18.86 -10.25
N ALA A 369 18.34 -18.18 -9.33
CA ALA A 369 17.64 -18.80 -8.21
C ALA A 369 16.27 -19.38 -8.63
N ASP A 370 16.30 -20.38 -9.51
CA ASP A 370 15.13 -21.07 -10.03
C ASP A 370 14.76 -22.34 -9.25
N HIS A 371 15.34 -22.57 -8.08
CA HIS A 371 15.10 -23.76 -7.24
C HIS A 371 15.48 -23.46 -5.78
N PRO A 372 15.18 -24.33 -4.79
CA PRO A 372 15.29 -23.99 -3.38
C PRO A 372 16.67 -23.51 -2.92
N PHE A 373 16.68 -22.39 -2.19
CA PHE A 373 17.90 -21.72 -1.74
C PHE A 373 17.78 -21.21 -0.30
N ILE A 374 18.93 -20.97 0.34
CA ILE A 374 19.04 -20.32 1.65
C ILE A 374 19.26 -18.82 1.43
N PHE A 375 18.71 -17.98 2.29
CA PHE A 375 19.05 -16.57 2.36
C PHE A 375 19.34 -16.13 3.79
N TYR A 376 20.10 -15.06 3.95
CA TYR A 376 20.24 -14.37 5.22
C TYR A 376 20.53 -12.87 5.01
N ILE A 377 20.12 -12.06 5.98
CA ILE A 377 20.45 -10.63 6.03
C ILE A 377 21.50 -10.44 7.11
N LYS A 378 22.57 -9.71 6.78
CA LYS A 378 23.63 -9.36 7.72
C LYS A 378 23.83 -7.86 7.82
N VAL A 379 24.18 -7.40 9.00
CA VAL A 379 24.74 -6.06 9.26
C VAL A 379 26.21 -6.28 9.57
N LYS A 380 27.10 -5.89 8.64
CA LYS A 380 28.50 -6.35 8.61
C LYS A 380 28.60 -7.89 8.60
N ASP A 381 29.04 -8.49 9.71
CA ASP A 381 29.21 -9.95 9.89
C ASP A 381 28.15 -10.57 10.80
N LEU A 382 27.26 -9.77 11.38
CA LEU A 382 26.19 -10.23 12.27
C LEU A 382 24.93 -10.58 11.49
N ILE A 383 24.42 -11.80 11.67
CA ILE A 383 23.23 -12.28 10.97
C ILE A 383 21.97 -11.86 11.72
N VAL A 384 21.15 -11.03 11.10
CA VAL A 384 19.91 -10.52 11.69
C VAL A 384 18.67 -11.30 11.27
N PHE A 385 18.67 -11.87 10.06
CA PHE A 385 17.63 -12.78 9.56
C PHE A 385 18.27 -13.93 8.81
N ALA A 386 17.65 -15.11 8.90
CA ALA A 386 17.99 -16.28 8.10
C ALA A 386 16.72 -17.00 7.67
N GLY A 387 16.76 -17.68 6.53
CA GLY A 387 15.60 -18.41 6.05
C GLY A 387 15.88 -19.18 4.78
N ARG A 388 14.83 -19.79 4.25
CA ARG A 388 14.88 -20.50 2.96
C ARG A 388 13.63 -20.27 2.15
N VAL A 389 13.80 -20.35 0.85
CA VAL A 389 12.71 -20.36 -0.12
C VAL A 389 12.66 -21.76 -0.73
N THR A 390 11.65 -22.56 -0.40
CA THR A 390 11.36 -23.83 -1.10
C THR A 390 10.22 -23.67 -2.10
N GLU A 391 9.37 -22.66 -1.87
CA GLU A 391 8.33 -22.22 -2.78
C GLU A 391 8.14 -20.70 -2.60
N PRO A 392 8.41 -19.88 -3.63
CA PRO A 392 8.05 -18.46 -3.65
C PRO A 392 6.53 -18.36 -3.75
N LYS A 393 5.84 -18.16 -2.62
CA LYS A 393 4.38 -18.04 -2.60
C LYS A 393 3.95 -16.87 -3.48
N LYS A 394 2.87 -17.05 -4.26
CA LYS A 394 2.14 -15.94 -4.87
C LYS A 394 1.76 -14.97 -3.76
N THR A 395 1.98 -13.69 -4.03
CA THR A 395 1.57 -12.54 -3.21
C THR A 395 0.25 -12.85 -2.49
N PHE A 396 0.32 -12.98 -1.16
CA PHE A 396 -0.88 -12.77 -0.36
C PHE A 396 -1.33 -11.34 -0.67
N ILE A 397 -2.45 -11.22 -1.38
CA ILE A 397 -3.37 -10.13 -1.09
C ILE A 397 -3.56 -10.24 0.43
N ASP A 398 -3.23 -9.20 1.18
CA ASP A 398 -3.51 -9.19 2.60
C ASP A 398 -5.03 -9.22 2.76
N VAL A 399 -5.59 -10.42 2.92
CA VAL A 399 -7.03 -10.67 3.05
C VAL A 399 -7.48 -10.48 4.50
N SER A 400 -6.62 -9.94 5.38
CA SER A 400 -7.01 -9.61 6.74
C SER A 400 -7.97 -8.41 6.83
N GLU A 401 -8.22 -7.71 5.72
CA GLU A 401 -9.42 -6.88 5.53
C GLU A 401 -10.35 -7.48 4.47
N GLY A 402 -11.19 -8.44 4.91
CA GLY A 402 -12.56 -8.56 4.41
C GLY A 402 -12.81 -9.16 3.02
N VAL A 403 -11.95 -10.05 2.49
CA VAL A 403 -12.21 -10.68 1.17
C VAL A 403 -12.15 -12.22 1.17
N GLU A 404 -12.29 -12.89 2.31
CA GLU A 404 -12.56 -14.35 2.30
C GLU A 404 -14.05 -14.71 2.06
N ALA A 405 -14.97 -13.74 2.10
CA ALA A 405 -16.38 -13.99 1.81
C ALA A 405 -16.74 -13.96 0.31
N ALA A 406 -15.85 -13.45 -0.57
CA ALA A 406 -16.17 -13.26 -2.00
C ALA A 406 -15.54 -14.28 -2.94
N ALA A 407 -14.40 -14.89 -2.57
CA ALA A 407 -13.69 -15.83 -3.44
C ALA A 407 -14.09 -17.30 -3.21
N ALA A 408 -14.72 -17.64 -2.08
CA ALA A 408 -15.26 -18.98 -1.79
C ALA A 408 -16.73 -19.17 -2.22
N THR A 409 -17.40 -18.12 -2.69
CA THR A 409 -18.82 -18.13 -3.09
C THR A 409 -18.99 -18.30 -4.61
N PHE A 410 -17.95 -18.75 -5.31
CA PHE A 410 -18.07 -19.28 -6.66
C PHE A 410 -17.68 -20.76 -6.65
N VAL A 411 -18.71 -21.60 -6.75
CA VAL A 411 -18.70 -23.08 -6.85
C VAL A 411 -18.66 -23.84 -5.52
N LEU A 412 -19.79 -23.83 -4.81
CA LEU A 412 -20.29 -24.98 -4.05
C LEU A 412 -21.83 -24.91 -4.00
N ILE A 413 -22.46 -25.03 -5.17
CA ILE A 413 -23.88 -25.38 -5.22
C ILE A 413 -23.94 -26.86 -4.83
N ALA A 414 -24.49 -27.16 -3.65
CA ALA A 414 -24.93 -28.50 -3.30
C ALA A 414 -25.97 -28.93 -4.34
N VAL A 415 -25.56 -29.77 -5.28
CA VAL A 415 -26.47 -30.44 -6.21
C VAL A 415 -27.35 -31.39 -5.37
N PRO A 416 -28.68 -31.23 -5.35
CA PRO A 416 -29.55 -32.22 -4.73
C PRO A 416 -29.32 -33.57 -5.41
N GLU A 417 -29.29 -34.68 -4.65
CA GLU A 417 -29.15 -36.05 -5.18
C GLU A 417 -30.20 -36.42 -6.26
N SER A 418 -31.22 -35.58 -6.49
CA SER A 418 -32.26 -35.75 -7.49
C SER A 418 -31.99 -35.08 -8.85
N ALA A 419 -30.87 -34.40 -9.07
CA ALA A 419 -30.57 -33.75 -10.35
C ALA A 419 -30.07 -34.76 -11.41
N GLN A 420 -30.84 -34.96 -12.49
CA GLN A 420 -30.42 -35.79 -13.62
C GLN A 420 -29.56 -34.99 -14.62
N LEU A 421 -28.35 -35.48 -14.89
CA LEU A 421 -27.48 -35.04 -15.98
C LEU A 421 -28.01 -35.61 -17.31
N GLU A 422 -28.71 -34.81 -18.12
CA GLU A 422 -29.03 -35.16 -19.51
C GLU A 422 -28.13 -34.40 -20.51
N GLN A 423 -27.54 -35.14 -21.45
CA GLN A 423 -26.88 -34.57 -22.62
C GLN A 423 -27.91 -34.36 -23.76
N PRO A 424 -27.94 -33.20 -24.46
CA PRO A 424 -28.87 -32.97 -25.56
C PRO A 424 -28.30 -33.60 -26.83
N LYS A 425 -29.17 -34.21 -27.62
CA LYS A 425 -28.80 -34.99 -28.81
C LYS A 425 -28.28 -34.21 -30.02
N ASN A 426 -28.10 -32.89 -29.97
CA ASN A 426 -27.58 -32.11 -31.11
C ASN A 426 -26.78 -30.89 -30.64
N PHE A 427 -25.48 -31.06 -30.40
CA PHE A 427 -24.52 -29.97 -30.45
C PHE A 427 -23.21 -30.50 -31.02
N ILE A 428 -22.77 -29.92 -32.12
CA ILE A 428 -21.51 -30.29 -32.79
C ILE A 428 -20.37 -29.77 -31.91
N ALA A 429 -19.52 -30.70 -31.49
CA ALA A 429 -18.38 -30.45 -30.61
C ALA A 429 -17.31 -29.64 -31.34
N ASP A 430 -16.88 -28.51 -30.73
CA ASP A 430 -15.50 -27.98 -30.81
C ASP A 430 -15.32 -26.76 -29.88
N HIS A 431 -15.35 -26.97 -28.56
CA HIS A 431 -14.67 -26.09 -27.59
C HIS A 431 -14.65 -26.73 -26.17
N PRO A 432 -13.48 -26.99 -25.54
CA PRO A 432 -13.39 -27.79 -24.31
C PRO A 432 -13.63 -27.05 -22.98
N PHE A 433 -14.28 -25.88 -22.94
CA PHE A 433 -14.39 -25.07 -21.71
C PHE A 433 -15.75 -24.43 -21.43
N ILE A 434 -16.85 -24.98 -21.97
CA ILE A 434 -18.21 -24.52 -21.63
C ILE A 434 -19.02 -25.73 -21.15
N PHE A 435 -19.51 -25.65 -19.92
CA PHE A 435 -20.49 -26.59 -19.38
C PHE A 435 -21.76 -25.82 -19.01
N TYR A 436 -22.91 -26.48 -19.10
CA TYR A 436 -24.19 -25.94 -18.63
C TYR A 436 -24.80 -26.87 -17.57
N ILE A 437 -25.57 -26.28 -16.65
CA ILE A 437 -26.41 -27.01 -15.70
C ILE A 437 -27.86 -26.68 -16.03
N LYS A 438 -28.68 -27.72 -16.20
CA LYS A 438 -30.13 -27.57 -16.40
C LYS A 438 -30.83 -27.79 -15.06
N ILE A 439 -31.51 -26.74 -14.58
CA ILE A 439 -32.40 -26.84 -13.42
C ILE A 439 -33.80 -26.50 -13.94
N LYS A 440 -34.67 -27.52 -14.03
CA LYS A 440 -35.98 -27.43 -14.71
C LYS A 440 -35.83 -26.89 -16.15
N ASP A 441 -36.44 -25.75 -16.48
CA ASP A 441 -36.48 -25.14 -17.81
C ASP A 441 -35.40 -24.03 -18.01
N ILE A 442 -34.49 -23.86 -17.04
CA ILE A 442 -33.47 -22.82 -17.07
C ILE A 442 -32.09 -23.43 -17.36
N PHE A 443 -31.37 -22.82 -18.29
CA PHE A 443 -29.99 -23.15 -18.64
C PHE A 443 -29.04 -22.13 -18.03
N ILE A 444 -28.12 -22.60 -17.19
CA ILE A 444 -27.06 -21.76 -16.61
C ILE A 444 -25.74 -22.08 -17.31
N PHE A 445 -25.09 -21.06 -17.88
CA PHE A 445 -23.80 -21.17 -18.56
C PHE A 445 -22.68 -20.65 -17.67
N ALA A 446 -21.60 -21.42 -17.52
CA ALA A 446 -20.39 -20.96 -16.84
C ALA A 446 -19.17 -21.10 -17.77
N GLY A 447 -18.47 -19.99 -18.03
CA GLY A 447 -17.27 -19.93 -18.86
C GLY A 447 -16.46 -18.65 -18.62
N ARG A 448 -15.13 -18.78 -18.72
CA ARG A 448 -14.13 -17.72 -18.47
C ARG A 448 -14.28 -16.59 -19.51
N LEU A 449 -14.50 -15.35 -19.06
CA LEU A 449 -14.61 -14.18 -19.94
C LEU A 449 -13.35 -14.00 -20.82
N GLY A 450 -13.49 -14.31 -22.11
CA GLY A 450 -12.55 -13.98 -23.17
C GLY A 450 -13.28 -13.22 -24.27
N VAL A 451 -13.69 -11.98 -23.99
CA VAL A 451 -14.41 -11.13 -24.96
C VAL A 451 -13.41 -10.51 -25.94
N ARG A 452 -13.09 -11.22 -27.03
CA ARG A 452 -12.56 -10.57 -28.24
C ARG A 452 -12.67 -11.34 -29.56
N LYS A 453 -13.16 -12.58 -29.58
CA LYS A 453 -13.15 -13.39 -30.83
C LYS A 453 -14.51 -13.87 -31.34
N ILE A 454 -15.60 -13.65 -30.62
CA ILE A 454 -16.93 -14.18 -31.00
C ILE A 454 -17.74 -13.22 -31.89
N PHE A 455 -17.39 -11.93 -31.97
CA PHE A 455 -18.21 -10.94 -32.68
C PHE A 455 -18.00 -10.83 -34.20
N ASN A 456 -16.98 -11.47 -34.78
CA ASN A 456 -16.73 -11.38 -36.23
C ASN A 456 -17.46 -12.46 -37.05
N GLU A 457 -18.04 -13.48 -36.43
CA GLU A 457 -18.72 -14.58 -37.16
C GLU A 457 -20.26 -14.43 -37.15
N THR A 458 -20.82 -13.56 -36.32
CA THR A 458 -22.28 -13.32 -36.23
C THR A 458 -22.79 -12.18 -37.13
N GLU A 459 -21.93 -11.52 -37.90
CA GLU A 459 -22.32 -10.48 -38.87
C GLU A 459 -22.82 -11.05 -40.21
N ALA A 460 -22.61 -12.36 -40.46
CA ALA A 460 -22.97 -13.01 -41.72
C ALA A 460 -24.45 -13.45 -41.80
N ASP A 461 -25.11 -13.72 -40.66
CA ASP A 461 -26.44 -14.35 -40.65
C ASP A 461 -27.63 -13.40 -40.42
N LEU A 462 -27.40 -12.08 -40.27
CA LEU A 462 -28.46 -11.10 -40.05
C LEU A 462 -28.82 -10.24 -41.28
N ARG A 463 -28.35 -10.59 -42.49
CA ARG A 463 -28.73 -9.90 -43.74
C ARG A 463 -30.10 -10.33 -44.32
N GLY A 464 -30.92 -11.05 -43.56
CA GLY A 464 -32.18 -11.63 -44.03
C GLY A 464 -33.47 -10.88 -43.69
N ILE A 465 -33.44 -9.80 -42.89
CA ILE A 465 -34.68 -9.12 -42.44
C ILE A 465 -34.57 -7.62 -42.71
N GLY A 466 -35.27 -7.16 -43.74
CA GLY A 466 -35.32 -5.76 -44.13
C GLY A 466 -36.03 -4.89 -43.10
N GLY A 467 -35.34 -3.86 -42.60
CA GLY A 467 -35.91 -2.81 -41.76
C GLY A 467 -34.84 -1.86 -41.23
N LYS A 468 -34.93 -0.57 -41.58
CA LYS A 468 -33.96 0.49 -41.27
C LYS A 468 -33.88 0.83 -39.77
N LYS A 469 -32.69 0.70 -39.17
CA LYS A 469 -31.96 1.63 -38.26
C LYS A 469 -31.05 0.82 -37.32
N GLY A 470 -29.76 0.76 -37.65
CA GLY A 470 -28.70 0.52 -36.67
C GLY A 470 -28.57 1.72 -35.74
N ASP A 471 -28.08 1.47 -34.52
CA ASP A 471 -27.83 2.41 -33.40
C ASP A 471 -28.89 2.52 -32.30
N LEU A 472 -29.93 1.66 -32.26
CA LEU A 472 -30.90 1.65 -31.14
C LEU A 472 -31.20 0.26 -30.53
N VAL A 473 -30.37 -0.75 -30.81
CA VAL A 473 -30.65 -2.14 -30.38
C VAL A 473 -29.72 -2.63 -29.27
N ILE A 474 -28.53 -2.04 -29.10
CA ILE A 474 -27.58 -2.49 -28.06
C ILE A 474 -28.06 -2.07 -26.66
N ASP A 475 -28.63 -0.88 -26.53
CA ASP A 475 -29.09 -0.36 -25.22
C ASP A 475 -30.38 -1.03 -24.71
N LYS A 476 -31.23 -1.51 -25.63
CA LYS A 476 -32.47 -2.22 -25.26
C LYS A 476 -32.29 -3.70 -24.97
N MET A 477 -31.23 -4.33 -25.48
CA MET A 477 -30.97 -5.76 -25.18
C MET A 477 -30.29 -5.96 -23.82
N VAL A 478 -29.43 -5.02 -23.40
CA VAL A 478 -28.86 -5.02 -22.04
C VAL A 478 -29.94 -4.73 -20.99
N GLN A 479 -30.99 -3.97 -21.33
CA GLN A 479 -32.16 -3.80 -20.48
C GLN A 479 -33.17 -4.95 -20.52
N SER A 480 -33.08 -5.94 -21.42
CA SER A 480 -34.09 -7.01 -21.52
C SER A 480 -33.77 -8.30 -20.78
N LEU A 481 -32.60 -8.40 -20.13
CA LEU A 481 -32.31 -9.44 -19.14
C LEU A 481 -32.80 -9.02 -17.73
N PHE A 482 -34.04 -8.51 -17.64
CA PHE A 482 -34.75 -8.49 -16.37
C PHE A 482 -35.19 -9.92 -16.07
N ILE A 483 -34.42 -10.61 -15.23
CA ILE A 483 -35.02 -11.67 -14.41
C ILE A 483 -36.10 -10.96 -13.58
N ASP A 484 -37.34 -11.40 -13.70
CA ASP A 484 -38.43 -10.96 -12.83
C ASP A 484 -38.14 -11.46 -11.41
N VAL A 485 -37.34 -10.70 -10.66
CA VAL A 485 -36.92 -11.01 -9.27
C VAL A 485 -38.12 -11.02 -8.31
N SER A 486 -39.32 -10.65 -8.78
CA SER A 486 -40.52 -10.62 -7.95
C SER A 486 -41.23 -11.98 -7.84
N LYS A 487 -40.81 -13.00 -8.60
CA LYS A 487 -41.37 -14.34 -8.52
C LYS A 487 -40.27 -15.40 -8.62
N GLU A 488 -40.06 -16.10 -7.51
CA GLU A 488 -39.19 -17.27 -7.33
C GLU A 488 -37.75 -16.98 -6.82
N GLY A 489 -37.62 -16.85 -5.50
CA GLY A 489 -36.56 -17.50 -4.71
C GLY A 489 -35.10 -17.27 -5.10
N VAL A 490 -34.68 -16.03 -5.35
CA VAL A 490 -33.25 -15.68 -5.45
C VAL A 490 -32.66 -15.45 -4.06
N ASP A 491 -31.45 -15.96 -3.82
CA ASP A 491 -30.66 -15.74 -2.60
C ASP A 491 -30.46 -14.23 -2.34
N GLU A 492 -30.86 -13.74 -1.16
CA GLU A 492 -30.82 -12.32 -0.76
C GLU A 492 -29.41 -11.71 -0.90
N SER A 493 -28.35 -12.52 -0.76
CA SER A 493 -26.97 -12.05 -0.88
C SER A 493 -26.62 -11.59 -2.30
N VAL A 494 -27.08 -12.32 -3.32
CA VAL A 494 -26.83 -12.01 -4.73
C VAL A 494 -27.58 -10.75 -5.13
N ALA A 495 -28.84 -10.60 -4.69
CA ALA A 495 -29.63 -9.40 -4.91
C ALA A 495 -28.97 -8.15 -4.27
N PHE A 496 -28.38 -8.30 -3.08
CA PHE A 496 -27.65 -7.25 -2.38
C PHE A 496 -26.40 -6.79 -3.16
N PHE A 497 -25.57 -7.71 -3.67
CA PHE A 497 -24.39 -7.35 -4.46
C PHE A 497 -24.74 -6.62 -5.76
N TYR A 498 -25.74 -7.09 -6.51
CA TYR A 498 -26.18 -6.40 -7.74
C TYR A 498 -26.76 -5.01 -7.45
N ALA A 499 -27.53 -4.86 -6.37
CA ALA A 499 -28.07 -3.56 -5.96
C ALA A 499 -26.95 -2.57 -5.58
N GLN A 500 -25.90 -3.05 -4.91
CA GLN A 500 -24.75 -2.21 -4.54
C GLN A 500 -23.92 -1.75 -5.75
N GLU A 501 -23.58 -2.65 -6.68
CA GLU A 501 -22.86 -2.28 -7.91
C GLU A 501 -23.67 -1.31 -8.77
N THR A 502 -24.98 -1.52 -8.87
CA THR A 502 -25.88 -0.60 -9.58
C THR A 502 -25.88 0.78 -8.93
N ALA A 503 -25.94 0.85 -7.60
CA ALA A 503 -25.89 2.11 -6.87
C ALA A 503 -24.54 2.85 -7.08
N ILE A 504 -23.42 2.12 -7.07
CA ILE A 504 -22.09 2.68 -7.34
C ILE A 504 -22.01 3.24 -8.76
N GLN A 505 -22.55 2.52 -9.75
CA GLN A 505 -22.52 2.97 -11.15
C GLN A 505 -23.42 4.19 -11.37
N GLU A 506 -24.64 4.19 -10.80
CA GLU A 506 -25.54 5.35 -10.86
C GLU A 506 -24.91 6.59 -10.22
N PHE A 507 -24.29 6.43 -9.04
CA PHE A 507 -23.56 7.51 -8.36
C PHE A 507 -22.34 7.97 -9.18
N THR A 508 -21.56 7.05 -9.75
CA THR A 508 -20.40 7.41 -10.59
C THR A 508 -20.81 8.20 -11.83
N ASN A 509 -21.95 7.84 -12.44
CA ASN A 509 -22.50 8.60 -13.56
C ASN A 509 -22.99 9.99 -13.13
N ALA A 510 -23.64 10.10 -11.97
CA ALA A 510 -24.01 11.37 -11.36
C ALA A 510 -22.77 12.27 -11.14
N ASN A 511 -21.72 11.73 -10.51
CA ASN A 511 -20.46 12.43 -10.30
C ASN A 511 -19.84 12.95 -11.60
N ASN A 512 -19.87 12.16 -12.67
CA ASN A 512 -19.35 12.57 -13.97
C ASN A 512 -20.17 13.73 -14.60
N GLN A 513 -21.50 13.68 -14.49
CA GLN A 513 -22.38 14.76 -14.95
C GLN A 513 -22.25 16.03 -14.10
N PHE A 514 -22.09 15.86 -12.78
CA PHE A 514 -21.82 16.96 -11.86
C PHE A 514 -20.46 17.59 -12.15
N THR A 515 -19.44 16.77 -12.44
CA THR A 515 -18.12 17.22 -12.91
C THR A 515 -18.25 18.11 -14.13
N SER A 516 -18.97 17.67 -15.18
CA SER A 516 -19.24 18.50 -16.38
C SER A 516 -19.92 19.82 -16.01
N SER A 517 -20.93 19.77 -15.14
CA SER A 517 -21.76 20.93 -14.77
C SER A 517 -20.95 21.99 -14.02
N VAL A 518 -20.22 21.59 -12.98
CA VAL A 518 -19.36 22.46 -12.18
C VAL A 518 -18.22 23.02 -13.01
N TYR A 519 -17.54 22.17 -13.79
CA TYR A 519 -16.46 22.60 -14.66
C TYR A 519 -16.93 23.66 -15.66
N LYS A 520 -18.09 23.44 -16.29
CA LYS A 520 -18.68 24.38 -17.26
C LYS A 520 -19.00 25.74 -16.66
N GLU A 521 -19.36 25.80 -15.38
CA GLU A 521 -19.62 27.08 -14.73
C GLU A 521 -18.31 27.76 -14.33
N LEU A 522 -17.37 27.02 -13.75
CA LEU A 522 -16.03 27.52 -13.43
C LEU A 522 -15.29 28.01 -14.67
N SER A 523 -15.45 27.37 -15.83
CA SER A 523 -14.80 27.82 -17.07
C SER A 523 -15.25 29.21 -17.53
N LYS A 524 -16.44 29.66 -17.11
CA LYS A 524 -16.99 31.00 -17.38
C LYS A 524 -16.55 32.04 -16.35
N THR A 525 -16.36 31.63 -15.09
CA THR A 525 -16.09 32.56 -13.97
C THR A 525 -14.61 32.70 -13.66
N GLU A 526 -13.85 31.60 -13.76
CA GLU A 526 -12.43 31.56 -13.44
C GLU A 526 -11.58 31.99 -14.63
N ASN A 527 -10.77 33.02 -14.44
CA ASN A 527 -9.79 33.44 -15.43
C ASN A 527 -8.50 32.62 -15.25
N GLY A 528 -8.21 31.75 -16.22
CA GLY A 528 -6.97 30.98 -16.25
C GLY A 528 -7.10 29.53 -15.79
N SER A 529 -6.01 28.98 -15.27
CA SER A 529 -5.92 27.60 -14.78
C SER A 529 -6.71 27.46 -13.47
N PHE A 530 -7.54 26.42 -13.36
CA PHE A 530 -8.30 26.11 -12.15
C PHE A 530 -8.37 24.59 -11.96
N MET A 531 -8.65 24.17 -10.74
CA MET A 531 -8.97 22.80 -10.38
C MET A 531 -10.12 22.76 -9.38
N VAL A 532 -10.96 21.75 -9.49
CA VAL A 532 -12.05 21.44 -8.55
C VAL A 532 -12.04 19.95 -8.23
N SER A 533 -12.36 19.57 -6.99
CA SER A 533 -12.72 18.18 -6.66
C SER A 533 -14.25 17.99 -6.68
N PRO A 534 -14.84 17.58 -7.82
CA PRO A 534 -16.29 17.43 -7.95
C PRO A 534 -16.83 16.35 -7.01
N PHE A 535 -16.15 15.21 -6.89
CA PHE A 535 -16.56 14.13 -6.00
C PHE A 535 -16.65 14.55 -4.53
N SER A 536 -15.69 15.36 -4.08
CA SER A 536 -15.66 15.83 -2.70
C SER A 536 -16.77 16.85 -2.42
N ALA A 537 -16.96 17.79 -3.35
CA ALA A 537 -18.07 18.74 -3.34
C ALA A 537 -19.43 18.01 -3.34
N GLU A 538 -19.59 17.01 -4.21
CA GLU A 538 -20.80 16.19 -4.29
C GLU A 538 -21.03 15.42 -2.99
N THR A 539 -19.99 14.86 -2.36
CA THR A 539 -20.10 14.14 -1.08
C THR A 539 -20.59 15.06 0.04
N VAL A 540 -20.00 16.25 0.20
CA VAL A 540 -20.39 17.19 1.27
C VAL A 540 -21.75 17.83 1.02
N LEU A 541 -22.13 18.02 -0.25
CA LEU A 541 -23.45 18.56 -0.62
C LEU A 541 -24.53 17.48 -0.55
N ALA A 542 -24.22 16.21 -0.85
CA ALA A 542 -25.11 15.07 -0.59
C ALA A 542 -25.36 14.88 0.91
N PHE A 543 -24.32 15.10 1.72
CA PHE A 543 -24.46 15.14 3.18
C PHE A 543 -25.43 16.24 3.62
N ALA A 544 -25.26 17.48 3.12
CA ALA A 544 -26.20 18.56 3.41
C ALA A 544 -27.62 18.29 2.90
N GLN A 545 -27.75 17.74 1.68
CA GLN A 545 -29.01 17.34 1.06
C GLN A 545 -29.75 16.31 1.92
N SER A 546 -29.03 15.39 2.58
CA SER A 546 -29.63 14.35 3.42
C SER A 546 -30.43 14.90 4.62
N GLY A 547 -30.15 16.13 5.05
CA GLY A 547 -30.85 16.89 6.09
C GLY A 547 -31.75 18.02 5.57
N CYS A 548 -31.83 18.21 4.24
CA CYS A 548 -32.78 19.13 3.63
C CYS A 548 -34.14 18.46 3.42
N LYS A 549 -35.21 19.26 3.28
CA LYS A 549 -36.55 18.78 2.92
C LYS A 549 -37.18 19.59 1.78
N GLY A 550 -38.25 19.03 1.21
CA GLY A 550 -39.02 19.63 0.13
C GLY A 550 -38.14 20.11 -1.02
N ASP A 551 -38.49 21.27 -1.57
CA ASP A 551 -37.77 21.86 -2.71
C ASP A 551 -36.28 22.11 -2.47
N SER A 552 -35.85 22.35 -1.23
CA SER A 552 -34.42 22.53 -0.91
C SER A 552 -33.62 21.26 -1.17
N ALA A 553 -34.18 20.11 -0.77
CA ALA A 553 -33.59 18.80 -1.03
C ALA A 553 -33.64 18.42 -2.52
N GLU A 554 -34.71 18.82 -3.21
CA GLU A 554 -34.89 18.55 -4.64
C GLU A 554 -33.93 19.35 -5.52
N GLU A 555 -33.74 20.66 -5.25
CA GLU A 555 -32.77 21.49 -5.97
C GLU A 555 -31.35 20.94 -5.84
N LEU A 556 -30.91 20.62 -4.62
CA LEU A 556 -29.59 20.00 -4.41
C LEU A 556 -29.47 18.66 -5.14
N ARG A 557 -30.44 17.76 -4.98
CA ARG A 557 -30.39 16.44 -5.64
C ARG A 557 -30.30 16.58 -7.17
N ASN A 558 -31.14 17.43 -7.76
CA ASN A 558 -31.19 17.61 -9.21
C ASN A 558 -29.89 18.27 -9.73
N SER A 559 -29.35 19.26 -9.01
CA SER A 559 -28.09 19.92 -9.40
C SER A 559 -26.87 19.01 -9.28
N LEU A 560 -26.88 18.10 -8.31
CA LEU A 560 -25.83 17.10 -8.10
C LEU A 560 -26.01 15.86 -8.98
N HIS A 561 -27.11 15.77 -9.75
CA HIS A 561 -27.48 14.58 -10.54
C HIS A 561 -27.64 13.30 -9.72
N LEU A 562 -27.87 13.42 -8.41
CA LEU A 562 -27.94 12.27 -7.51
C LEU A 562 -29.12 11.35 -7.86
N PRO A 563 -28.97 10.02 -7.69
CA PRO A 563 -30.08 9.08 -7.76
C PRO A 563 -31.32 9.54 -6.97
N ASN A 564 -32.51 9.33 -7.54
CA ASN A 564 -33.77 9.66 -6.87
C ASN A 564 -33.95 8.92 -5.54
N ASP A 565 -33.38 7.72 -5.45
CA ASP A 565 -33.39 6.90 -4.25
C ASP A 565 -32.21 7.25 -3.33
N LYS A 566 -32.54 7.88 -2.19
CA LYS A 566 -31.56 8.26 -1.17
C LYS A 566 -30.72 7.08 -0.68
N THR A 567 -31.31 5.87 -0.61
CA THR A 567 -30.59 4.68 -0.12
C THR A 567 -29.49 4.24 -1.08
N LYS A 568 -29.67 4.46 -2.39
CA LYS A 568 -28.61 4.21 -3.38
C LYS A 568 -27.45 5.17 -3.22
N VAL A 569 -27.71 6.45 -2.96
CA VAL A 569 -26.66 7.45 -2.67
C VAL A 569 -25.87 7.05 -1.44
N GLU A 570 -26.55 6.74 -0.34
CA GLU A 570 -25.90 6.35 0.91
C GLU A 570 -25.11 5.04 0.77
N SER A 571 -25.67 4.03 0.08
CA SER A 571 -25.00 2.75 -0.18
C SER A 571 -23.74 2.91 -1.04
N ALA A 572 -23.83 3.72 -2.11
CA ALA A 572 -22.70 4.01 -2.97
C ALA A 572 -21.57 4.70 -2.20
N LEU A 573 -21.88 5.75 -1.44
CA LEU A 573 -20.89 6.50 -0.66
C LEU A 573 -20.27 5.67 0.47
N LYS A 574 -21.07 4.86 1.19
CA LYS A 574 -20.55 3.90 2.19
C LYS A 574 -19.54 2.92 1.60
N SER A 575 -19.73 2.52 0.34
CA SER A 575 -18.83 1.60 -0.36
C SER A 575 -17.61 2.30 -0.96
N LEU A 576 -17.79 3.48 -1.55
CA LEU A 576 -16.75 4.21 -2.29
C LEU A 576 -15.74 4.88 -1.36
N LEU A 577 -16.20 5.61 -0.33
CA LEU A 577 -15.34 6.45 0.50
C LEU A 577 -14.18 5.68 1.19
N PRO A 578 -14.38 4.48 1.79
CA PRO A 578 -13.27 3.70 2.32
C PRO A 578 -12.28 3.26 1.24
N LYS A 579 -12.74 2.98 0.01
CA LYS A 579 -11.94 2.40 -1.07
C LYS A 579 -11.02 3.39 -1.77
N ILE A 580 -11.28 4.70 -1.64
CA ILE A 580 -10.57 5.78 -2.36
C ILE A 580 -9.68 6.64 -1.45
N LYS A 581 -9.71 6.46 -0.12
CA LYS A 581 -8.92 7.22 0.88
C LYS A 581 -7.39 7.09 0.73
N GLY A 582 -6.92 6.29 -0.24
CA GLY A 582 -5.51 6.04 -0.47
C GLY A 582 -4.96 4.82 0.27
N ASN A 583 -3.67 4.58 0.05
CA ASN A 583 -2.86 3.54 0.66
C ASN A 583 -1.40 4.01 0.70
N ASP A 584 -0.44 3.12 0.95
CA ASP A 584 0.99 3.48 0.94
C ASP A 584 1.50 3.97 -0.45
N LEU A 585 0.71 3.84 -1.53
CA LEU A 585 1.10 4.15 -2.92
C LEU A 585 0.54 5.49 -3.43
N TYR A 586 -0.62 5.92 -2.95
CA TYR A 586 -1.16 7.27 -3.14
C TYR A 586 -1.95 7.70 -1.90
N THR A 587 -1.88 8.99 -1.57
CA THR A 587 -2.61 9.57 -0.45
C THR A 587 -3.73 10.46 -0.98
N LEU A 588 -4.97 10.17 -0.58
CA LEU A 588 -6.10 11.09 -0.75
C LEU A 588 -6.66 11.40 0.64
N HIS A 589 -6.34 12.58 1.17
CA HIS A 589 -7.00 13.09 2.37
C HIS A 589 -8.23 13.90 1.96
N THR A 590 -9.40 13.45 2.41
CA THR A 590 -10.65 14.18 2.29
C THR A 590 -11.07 14.70 3.67
N ALA A 591 -11.40 15.98 3.75
CA ALA A 591 -11.87 16.62 4.96
C ALA A 591 -13.22 17.28 4.65
N ASN A 592 -14.30 16.64 5.14
CA ASN A 592 -15.68 17.10 5.00
C ASN A 592 -16.25 17.46 6.37
N LYS A 593 -16.62 18.72 6.58
CA LYS A 593 -17.24 19.14 7.84
C LYS A 593 -18.29 20.23 7.67
N MET A 594 -19.35 20.12 8.45
CA MET A 594 -20.41 21.13 8.57
C MET A 594 -20.33 21.82 9.93
N TYR A 595 -20.26 23.14 9.93
CA TYR A 595 -20.38 23.95 11.14
C TYR A 595 -21.74 24.61 11.18
N VAL A 596 -22.48 24.39 12.27
CA VAL A 596 -23.83 24.95 12.50
C VAL A 596 -23.78 25.93 13.65
N LYS A 597 -24.52 27.04 13.57
CA LYS A 597 -24.58 28.04 14.64
C LYS A 597 -24.99 27.40 15.96
N LYS A 598 -24.29 27.73 17.05
CA LYS A 598 -24.42 27.11 18.37
C LYS A 598 -25.84 27.08 18.96
N ASP A 599 -26.71 27.97 18.51
CA ASP A 599 -28.08 28.09 19.03
C ASP A 599 -29.01 26.97 18.54
N PHE A 600 -28.57 26.18 17.55
CA PHE A 600 -29.37 25.12 16.94
C PHE A 600 -28.78 23.74 17.22
N ALA A 601 -29.47 22.95 18.03
CA ALA A 601 -29.04 21.59 18.34
C ALA A 601 -29.15 20.69 17.09
N ILE A 602 -28.00 20.20 16.62
CA ILE A 602 -27.93 19.26 15.49
C ILE A 602 -28.58 17.93 15.90
N LYS A 603 -29.51 17.44 15.07
CA LYS A 603 -30.23 16.18 15.29
C LYS A 603 -29.26 15.00 15.28
N GLU A 604 -29.43 14.08 16.24
CA GLU A 604 -28.56 12.90 16.37
C GLU A 604 -28.60 11.97 15.15
N GLU A 605 -29.76 11.85 14.50
CA GLU A 605 -29.90 11.10 13.25
C GLU A 605 -29.02 11.67 12.13
N PHE A 606 -28.88 12.99 12.07
CA PHE A 606 -28.03 13.68 11.09
C PHE A 606 -26.54 13.49 11.40
N LYS A 607 -26.14 13.59 12.68
CA LYS A 607 -24.76 13.29 13.11
C LYS A 607 -24.38 11.85 12.80
N LYS A 608 -25.29 10.91 13.06
CA LYS A 608 -25.09 9.49 12.77
C LYS A 608 -24.89 9.24 11.27
N ALA A 609 -25.71 9.87 10.42
CA ALA A 609 -25.54 9.80 8.98
C ALA A 609 -24.18 10.39 8.54
N ALA A 610 -23.75 11.52 9.12
CA ALA A 610 -22.45 12.15 8.85
C ALA A 610 -21.29 11.15 9.02
N SER A 611 -21.24 10.46 10.16
CA SER A 611 -20.16 9.51 10.47
C SER A 611 -20.28 8.19 9.70
N GLU A 612 -21.48 7.61 9.62
CA GLU A 612 -21.67 6.25 9.09
C GLU A 612 -21.72 6.19 7.56
N VAL A 613 -22.15 7.28 6.89
CA VAL A 613 -22.33 7.31 5.43
C VAL A 613 -21.24 8.15 4.78
N PHE A 614 -21.09 9.39 5.22
CA PHE A 614 -20.34 10.42 4.49
C PHE A 614 -18.89 10.57 4.95
N GLN A 615 -18.51 9.87 6.04
CA GLN A 615 -17.22 10.03 6.71
C GLN A 615 -16.90 11.51 6.98
N ALA A 616 -17.94 12.24 7.36
CA ALA A 616 -17.95 13.66 7.63
C ALA A 616 -18.24 13.91 9.11
N ASP A 617 -18.01 15.15 9.55
CA ASP A 617 -18.33 15.60 10.90
C ASP A 617 -19.28 16.80 10.85
N SER A 618 -20.02 17.01 11.93
CA SER A 618 -20.88 18.18 12.10
C SER A 618 -20.80 18.72 13.52
N GLU A 619 -20.48 20.01 13.65
CA GLU A 619 -20.21 20.62 14.94
C GLU A 619 -20.95 21.96 15.10
N ASN A 620 -21.35 22.26 16.34
CA ASN A 620 -21.90 23.56 16.69
C ASN A 620 -20.79 24.57 17.00
N ILE A 621 -20.86 25.78 16.44
CA ILE A 621 -19.85 26.82 16.66
C ILE A 621 -20.47 28.19 16.90
N ASP A 622 -19.76 29.03 17.67
CA ASP A 622 -20.17 30.41 17.92
C ASP A 622 -19.62 31.36 16.86
N PHE A 623 -20.37 31.58 15.77
CA PHE A 623 -19.95 32.50 14.71
C PHE A 623 -19.86 33.97 15.16
N VAL A 624 -20.46 34.34 16.31
CA VAL A 624 -20.29 35.68 16.89
C VAL A 624 -18.83 35.93 17.30
N GLN A 625 -18.13 34.89 17.75
CA GLN A 625 -16.69 34.90 18.01
C GLN A 625 -15.93 34.57 16.71
N ASN A 626 -16.03 35.44 15.71
CA ASN A 626 -15.58 35.15 14.35
C ASN A 626 -14.09 34.76 14.24
N THR A 627 -13.22 35.33 15.06
CA THR A 627 -11.78 35.05 15.04
C THR A 627 -11.48 33.66 15.59
N GLU A 628 -12.11 33.30 16.71
CA GLU A 628 -12.04 31.99 17.33
C GLU A 628 -12.69 30.93 16.44
N ALA A 629 -13.85 31.22 15.85
CA ALA A 629 -14.55 30.33 14.94
C ALA A 629 -13.71 30.03 13.69
N ALA A 630 -13.15 31.06 13.05
CA ALA A 630 -12.24 30.89 11.92
C ALA A 630 -10.97 30.13 12.32
N LYS A 631 -10.41 30.39 13.51
CA LYS A 631 -9.24 29.65 14.03
C LYS A 631 -9.54 28.17 14.22
N THR A 632 -10.69 27.81 14.79
CA THR A 632 -11.13 26.42 14.96
C THR A 632 -11.29 25.73 13.61
N MET A 633 -11.99 26.37 12.67
CA MET A 633 -12.19 25.83 11.33
C MET A 633 -10.87 25.64 10.57
N ASN A 634 -9.98 26.64 10.61
CA ASN A 634 -8.67 26.56 9.98
C ASN A 634 -7.76 25.52 10.63
N GLY A 635 -7.77 25.42 11.97
CA GLY A 635 -7.01 24.40 12.69
C GLY A 635 -7.44 22.99 12.31
N TRP A 636 -8.75 22.76 12.20
CA TRP A 636 -9.30 21.48 11.76
C TRP A 636 -8.89 21.15 10.31
N VAL A 637 -8.97 22.11 9.38
CA VAL A 637 -8.51 21.93 7.99
C VAL A 637 -7.01 21.65 7.93
N GLU A 638 -6.20 22.38 8.69
CA GLU A 638 -4.75 22.19 8.72
C GLU A 638 -4.37 20.80 9.23
N GLU A 639 -5.02 20.32 10.29
CA GLU A 639 -4.81 18.97 10.83
C GLU A 639 -5.12 17.90 9.77
N HIS A 640 -6.26 18.03 9.08
CA HIS A 640 -6.75 17.03 8.12
C HIS A 640 -6.08 17.11 6.74
N THR A 641 -5.29 18.18 6.48
CA THR A 641 -4.56 18.38 5.22
C THR A 641 -3.04 18.35 5.41
N LYS A 642 -2.54 17.86 6.56
CA LYS A 642 -1.09 17.82 6.88
C LYS A 642 -0.43 19.20 6.74
N SER A 643 -1.15 20.23 7.19
CA SER A 643 -0.75 21.64 7.14
C SER A 643 -0.56 22.21 5.72
N LYS A 644 -1.15 21.59 4.70
CA LYS A 644 -1.05 22.04 3.29
C LYS A 644 -2.06 23.11 2.95
N ILE A 645 -3.27 23.00 3.50
CA ILE A 645 -4.29 24.03 3.37
C ILE A 645 -4.35 24.79 4.68
N LYS A 646 -3.98 26.07 4.63
CA LYS A 646 -3.97 26.99 5.78
C LYS A 646 -4.89 28.16 5.52
N ASN A 647 -5.43 28.74 6.60
CA ASN A 647 -6.22 29.97 6.56
C ASN A 647 -7.38 29.93 5.55
N LEU A 648 -8.08 28.79 5.46
CA LEU A 648 -9.21 28.60 4.54
C LEU A 648 -10.35 29.61 4.81
N ILE A 649 -10.65 29.84 6.09
CA ILE A 649 -11.70 30.73 6.54
C ILE A 649 -11.07 32.04 7.03
N ASN A 650 -11.37 33.13 6.34
CA ASN A 650 -11.10 34.47 6.85
C ASN A 650 -12.13 34.82 7.95
N PRO A 651 -11.72 35.29 9.14
CA PRO A 651 -12.65 35.73 10.19
C PRO A 651 -13.70 36.75 9.71
N ASN A 652 -13.36 37.62 8.76
CA ASN A 652 -14.28 38.62 8.21
C ASN A 652 -15.41 38.00 7.36
N PHE A 653 -15.32 36.72 7.03
CA PHE A 653 -16.37 35.98 6.33
C PHE A 653 -17.45 35.44 7.26
N LEU A 654 -17.25 35.56 8.57
CA LEU A 654 -18.16 35.10 9.60
C LEU A 654 -18.70 36.31 10.37
N ASP A 655 -20.00 36.31 10.60
CA ASP A 655 -20.71 37.33 11.35
C ASP A 655 -21.80 36.68 12.23
N ASN A 656 -22.55 37.52 12.94
CA ASN A 656 -23.66 37.08 13.78
C ASN A 656 -24.87 36.54 12.99
N HIS A 657 -24.90 36.74 11.67
CA HIS A 657 -25.94 36.22 10.78
C HIS A 657 -25.58 34.85 10.20
N THR A 658 -24.31 34.46 10.24
CA THR A 658 -23.81 33.18 9.76
C THR A 658 -24.44 32.02 10.55
N ARG A 659 -25.03 31.06 9.82
CA ARG A 659 -25.81 29.93 10.34
C ARG A 659 -25.19 28.58 10.02
N VAL A 660 -24.77 28.35 8.77
CA VAL A 660 -24.13 27.09 8.35
C VAL A 660 -22.95 27.36 7.41
N VAL A 661 -21.80 26.76 7.72
CA VAL A 661 -20.61 26.76 6.87
C VAL A 661 -20.25 25.32 6.51
N LEU A 662 -20.14 25.02 5.22
CA LEU A 662 -19.65 23.75 4.70
C LEU A 662 -18.20 23.89 4.26
N ILE A 663 -17.34 23.06 4.82
CA ILE A 663 -15.93 23.01 4.50
C ILE A 663 -15.62 21.71 3.76
N ASN A 664 -15.01 21.88 2.60
CA ASN A 664 -14.46 20.81 1.79
C ASN A 664 -12.98 21.10 1.52
N ALA A 665 -12.09 20.27 2.07
CA ALA A 665 -10.66 20.40 1.84
C ALA A 665 -10.07 19.07 1.42
N LEU A 666 -9.25 19.09 0.37
CA LEU A 666 -8.60 17.89 -0.14
C LEU A 666 -7.12 18.08 -0.35
N PHE A 667 -6.42 16.97 -0.12
CA PHE A 667 -5.02 16.87 -0.46
C PHE A 667 -4.78 15.53 -1.15
N PHE A 668 -4.27 15.60 -2.38
CA PHE A 668 -3.87 14.43 -3.16
C PHE A 668 -2.37 14.44 -3.38
N LYS A 669 -1.74 13.28 -3.12
CA LYS A 669 -0.33 13.04 -3.36
C LYS A 669 -0.15 11.67 -3.98
N ALA A 670 0.51 11.61 -5.12
CA ALA A 670 0.79 10.34 -5.78
C ALA A 670 1.98 10.47 -6.72
N ASN A 671 2.85 9.46 -6.75
CA ASN A 671 3.96 9.41 -7.69
C ASN A 671 3.50 8.75 -8.99
N TRP A 672 3.99 9.23 -10.13
CA TRP A 672 3.79 8.54 -11.41
C TRP A 672 4.25 7.09 -11.30
N SER A 673 3.54 6.17 -11.95
CA SER A 673 3.99 4.79 -12.09
C SER A 673 5.33 4.74 -12.82
N VAL A 674 5.52 5.63 -13.79
CA VAL A 674 6.80 5.87 -14.47
C VAL A 674 7.05 7.39 -14.46
N PRO A 675 8.01 7.90 -13.67
CA PRO A 675 8.28 9.33 -13.58
C PRO A 675 8.94 9.88 -14.85
N PHE A 676 8.75 11.17 -15.10
CA PHE A 676 9.46 11.89 -16.15
C PHE A 676 10.94 12.03 -15.79
N GLN A 677 11.78 12.13 -16.80
CA GLN A 677 13.22 12.24 -16.61
C GLN A 677 13.61 13.70 -16.45
N LEU A 678 14.12 14.07 -15.27
CA LEU A 678 14.51 15.44 -14.96
C LEU A 678 15.56 16.03 -15.91
N SER A 679 16.50 15.23 -16.44
CA SER A 679 17.45 15.71 -17.46
C SER A 679 16.82 16.05 -18.80
N LEU A 680 15.65 15.47 -19.08
CA LEU A 680 14.89 15.79 -20.28
C LEU A 680 13.96 16.98 -20.08
N THR A 681 13.74 17.41 -18.83
CA THR A 681 13.02 18.64 -18.55
C THR A 681 13.83 19.81 -19.10
N GLN A 682 13.24 20.52 -20.05
CA GLN A 682 13.85 21.69 -20.68
C GLN A 682 12.83 22.81 -20.79
N LYS A 683 13.32 24.05 -20.95
CA LYS A 683 12.44 25.17 -21.28
C LYS A 683 11.80 24.91 -22.64
N GLY A 684 10.48 25.03 -22.69
CA GLY A 684 9.69 24.94 -23.92
C GLY A 684 8.60 25.99 -23.93
N LYS A 685 8.08 26.27 -25.13
CA LYS A 685 7.00 27.24 -25.31
C LYS A 685 5.68 26.59 -24.94
N PHE A 686 4.92 27.23 -24.07
CA PHE A 686 3.51 26.96 -23.84
C PHE A 686 2.67 28.10 -24.40
N TYR A 687 1.91 27.81 -25.45
CA TYR A 687 1.10 28.74 -26.22
C TYR A 687 -0.23 28.99 -25.51
N LYS A 688 -0.33 30.08 -24.73
CA LYS A 688 -1.58 30.53 -24.10
C LYS A 688 -2.67 30.81 -25.15
N THR A 689 -2.26 31.28 -26.33
CA THR A 689 -3.08 31.45 -27.53
C THR A 689 -2.27 31.05 -28.76
N ALA A 690 -2.88 31.08 -29.96
CA ALA A 690 -2.17 30.76 -31.20
C ALA A 690 -0.88 31.57 -31.43
N SER A 691 -0.78 32.80 -30.89
CA SER A 691 0.36 33.70 -31.06
C SER A 691 1.08 34.11 -29.76
N ASP A 692 0.43 34.01 -28.60
CA ASP A 692 1.02 34.36 -27.30
C ASP A 692 1.51 33.10 -26.58
N PHE A 693 2.74 33.11 -26.09
CA PHE A 693 3.35 31.98 -25.39
C PHE A 693 4.17 32.44 -24.18
N VAL A 694 4.35 31.53 -23.22
CA VAL A 694 5.27 31.64 -22.09
C VAL A 694 6.28 30.50 -22.16
N GLU A 695 7.47 30.71 -21.61
CA GLU A 695 8.45 29.63 -21.46
C GLU A 695 8.26 28.94 -20.12
N VAL A 696 8.05 27.62 -20.16
CA VAL A 696 7.81 26.78 -18.98
C VAL A 696 8.74 25.58 -19.00
N GLU A 697 8.89 24.93 -17.86
CA GLU A 697 9.60 23.65 -17.78
C GLU A 697 8.73 22.54 -18.38
N MET A 698 9.17 21.98 -19.50
CA MET A 698 8.50 20.91 -20.22
C MET A 698 9.21 19.60 -19.90
N MET A 699 8.60 18.80 -19.03
CA MET A 699 9.05 17.45 -18.70
C MET A 699 8.77 16.48 -19.85
N GLN A 700 9.68 15.52 -20.08
CA GLN A 700 9.56 14.59 -21.22
C GLN A 700 9.77 13.13 -20.83
N GLN A 701 9.04 12.28 -21.54
CA GLN A 701 9.27 10.85 -21.63
C GLN A 701 9.26 10.46 -23.11
N LEU A 702 10.40 10.00 -23.60
CA LEU A 702 10.58 9.64 -25.01
C LEU A 702 10.56 8.13 -25.17
N GLU A 703 10.04 7.67 -26.30
CA GLU A 703 10.10 6.29 -26.79
C GLU A 703 9.52 5.26 -25.80
N GLN A 704 8.30 5.52 -25.31
CA GLN A 704 7.60 4.68 -24.33
C GLN A 704 6.16 4.36 -24.74
N HIS A 705 5.58 3.30 -24.15
CA HIS A 705 4.18 2.93 -24.38
C HIS A 705 3.27 3.53 -23.30
N PHE A 706 2.22 4.23 -23.72
CA PHE A 706 1.20 4.78 -22.81
C PHE A 706 -0.22 4.45 -23.26
N ASN A 707 -1.15 4.52 -22.33
CA ASN A 707 -2.58 4.47 -22.63
C ASN A 707 -2.97 5.76 -23.35
N TYR A 708 -3.31 5.64 -24.63
CA TYR A 708 -3.56 6.76 -25.51
C TYR A 708 -4.78 6.53 -26.40
N TYR A 709 -5.48 7.61 -26.70
CA TYR A 709 -6.59 7.62 -27.65
C TYR A 709 -6.67 8.96 -28.38
N GLU A 710 -6.60 8.93 -29.71
CA GLU A 710 -6.92 10.07 -30.55
C GLU A 710 -8.44 10.08 -30.78
N CYS A 711 -9.15 11.07 -30.26
CA CYS A 711 -10.60 11.20 -30.41
C CYS A 711 -10.95 12.09 -31.60
N PRO A 712 -11.44 11.54 -32.74
CA PRO A 712 -11.74 12.35 -33.91
C PRO A 712 -12.92 13.29 -33.71
N HIS A 713 -13.91 12.88 -32.89
CA HIS A 713 -15.11 13.66 -32.62
C HIS A 713 -14.80 14.93 -31.82
N LEU A 714 -13.99 14.79 -30.76
CA LEU A 714 -13.56 15.91 -29.92
C LEU A 714 -12.42 16.72 -30.56
N LYS A 715 -11.78 16.16 -31.60
CA LYS A 715 -10.52 16.66 -32.18
C LYS A 715 -9.48 16.90 -31.07
N ALA A 716 -9.24 15.86 -30.29
CA ALA A 716 -8.38 15.89 -29.13
C ALA A 716 -7.70 14.55 -28.86
N GLN A 717 -6.60 14.61 -28.13
CA GLN A 717 -5.81 13.47 -27.68
C GLN A 717 -6.06 13.23 -26.20
N PHE A 718 -6.29 11.97 -25.85
CA PHE A 718 -6.35 11.50 -24.47
C PHE A 718 -5.06 10.75 -24.16
N LEU A 719 -4.41 11.12 -23.07
CA LEU A 719 -3.27 10.42 -22.50
C LEU A 719 -3.58 10.07 -21.04
N GLU A 720 -3.49 8.79 -20.69
CA GLU A 720 -3.61 8.34 -19.31
C GLU A 720 -2.24 7.93 -18.76
N LEU A 721 -1.83 8.62 -17.70
CA LEU A 721 -0.62 8.33 -16.94
C LEU A 721 -1.01 7.71 -15.60
N PRO A 722 -0.74 6.41 -15.38
CA PRO A 722 -1.02 5.76 -14.11
C PRO A 722 -0.10 6.29 -13.01
N PHE A 723 -0.62 6.42 -11.79
CA PHE A 723 0.18 6.56 -10.57
C PHE A 723 0.64 5.20 -10.05
N LYS A 724 1.56 5.18 -9.08
CA LYS A 724 1.98 3.95 -8.41
C LYS A 724 0.79 3.17 -7.87
N GLY A 725 0.84 1.85 -8.00
CA GLY A 725 -0.25 0.94 -7.62
C GLY A 725 -1.34 0.74 -8.68
N GLY A 726 -1.41 1.59 -9.72
CA GLY A 726 -2.32 1.42 -10.86
C GLY A 726 -3.81 1.65 -10.55
N GLU A 727 -4.19 1.88 -9.29
CA GLU A 727 -5.57 2.19 -8.90
C GLU A 727 -5.97 3.63 -9.23
N ALA A 728 -5.00 4.55 -9.29
CA ALA A 728 -5.20 5.95 -9.60
C ALA A 728 -4.43 6.34 -10.87
N SER A 729 -4.96 7.26 -11.66
CA SER A 729 -4.27 7.81 -12.83
C SER A 729 -4.70 9.24 -13.11
N MET A 730 -3.82 9.99 -13.78
CA MET A 730 -4.15 11.31 -14.32
C MET A 730 -4.37 11.19 -15.82
N VAL A 731 -5.48 11.76 -16.30
CA VAL A 731 -5.82 11.80 -17.71
C VAL A 731 -5.67 13.24 -18.20
N PHE A 732 -4.97 13.39 -19.31
CA PHE A 732 -4.78 14.65 -20.02
C PHE A 732 -5.59 14.62 -21.31
N VAL A 733 -6.34 15.68 -21.58
CA VAL A 733 -7.16 15.86 -22.78
C VAL A 733 -6.70 17.12 -23.50
N LEU A 734 -5.89 16.91 -24.54
CA LEU A 734 -5.23 17.97 -25.29
C LEU A 734 -5.98 18.19 -26.62
N PRO A 735 -6.55 19.38 -26.89
CA PRO A 735 -7.13 19.66 -28.20
C PRO A 735 -6.07 19.59 -29.30
N ASN A 736 -6.47 19.26 -30.53
CA ASN A 736 -5.52 19.18 -31.65
C ASN A 736 -5.06 20.57 -32.13
N GLU A 737 -5.82 21.62 -31.78
CA GLU A 737 -5.57 23.02 -32.15
C GLU A 737 -5.27 23.82 -30.88
N LYS A 738 -4.33 24.77 -30.96
CA LYS A 738 -3.82 25.52 -29.80
C LYS A 738 -4.89 26.35 -29.07
N ASP A 739 -5.89 26.81 -29.81
CA ASP A 739 -7.06 27.55 -29.32
C ASP A 739 -8.31 26.66 -29.17
N GLY A 740 -8.15 25.34 -29.29
CA GLY A 740 -9.25 24.37 -29.30
C GLY A 740 -9.86 24.07 -27.93
N LEU A 741 -9.33 24.60 -26.83
CA LEU A 741 -9.86 24.35 -25.48
C LEU A 741 -11.32 24.79 -25.35
N ALA A 742 -11.67 25.98 -25.84
CA ALA A 742 -13.05 26.48 -25.78
C ALA A 742 -14.05 25.54 -26.48
N ARG A 743 -13.64 24.88 -27.57
CA ARG A 743 -14.45 23.84 -28.23
C ARG A 743 -14.63 22.62 -27.33
N LEU A 744 -13.56 22.13 -26.70
CA LEU A 744 -13.64 21.00 -25.78
C LEU A 744 -14.60 21.29 -24.61
N GLU A 745 -14.57 22.51 -24.09
CA GLU A 745 -15.44 22.94 -22.99
C GLU A 745 -16.94 23.01 -23.37
N THR A 746 -17.28 23.01 -24.66
CA THR A 746 -18.67 22.84 -25.11
C THR A 746 -19.14 21.39 -25.13
N GLN A 747 -18.23 20.42 -25.01
CA GLN A 747 -18.50 18.98 -25.16
C GLN A 747 -18.04 18.17 -23.94
N LEU A 748 -18.08 18.77 -22.74
CA LEU A 748 -17.57 18.18 -21.49
C LEU A 748 -18.20 16.83 -21.14
N ASP A 749 -19.47 16.61 -21.51
CA ASP A 749 -20.16 15.32 -21.32
C ASP A 749 -19.54 14.18 -22.13
N SER A 750 -18.78 14.48 -23.18
CA SER A 750 -17.97 13.49 -23.92
C SER A 750 -16.52 13.41 -23.42
N VAL A 751 -16.08 14.39 -22.64
CA VAL A 751 -14.75 14.43 -22.02
C VAL A 751 -14.74 13.58 -20.73
N PHE A 752 -15.69 13.83 -19.83
CA PHE A 752 -15.76 13.20 -18.50
C PHE A 752 -16.57 11.90 -18.50
N VAL A 753 -16.29 11.02 -19.45
CA VAL A 753 -16.85 9.65 -19.50
C VAL A 753 -15.74 8.60 -19.44
N PRO A 754 -16.04 7.36 -19.02
CA PRO A 754 -15.09 6.27 -19.08
C PRO A 754 -14.55 6.07 -20.51
N GLN A 755 -13.24 6.32 -20.67
CA GLN A 755 -12.58 6.24 -21.98
C GLN A 755 -12.15 4.79 -22.29
N HIS A 756 -13.11 3.96 -22.70
CA HIS A 756 -12.87 2.54 -23.04
C HIS A 756 -12.00 2.32 -24.29
N GLN A 757 -11.63 3.41 -24.99
CA GLN A 757 -10.91 3.38 -26.26
C GLN A 757 -9.40 3.60 -26.11
N LEU A 758 -8.91 3.88 -24.90
CA LEU A 758 -7.49 4.00 -24.59
C LEU A 758 -6.77 2.67 -24.90
N LYS A 759 -5.64 2.76 -25.62
CA LYS A 759 -4.81 1.62 -26.00
C LYS A 759 -3.34 1.94 -25.77
N SER A 760 -2.58 0.92 -25.37
CA SER A 760 -1.13 1.01 -25.31
C SER A 760 -0.55 1.41 -26.68
N THR A 761 0.06 2.59 -26.75
CA THR A 761 0.58 3.22 -27.98
C THR A 761 1.98 3.75 -27.72
N PHE A 762 2.90 3.55 -28.68
CA PHE A 762 4.27 4.04 -28.62
C PHE A 762 4.32 5.56 -28.87
N LEU A 763 4.74 6.34 -27.87
CA LEU A 763 4.67 7.80 -27.83
C LEU A 763 5.93 8.45 -27.26
N ASN A 764 6.16 9.68 -27.70
CA ASN A 764 6.89 10.71 -27.00
C ASN A 764 5.87 11.61 -26.28
N VAL A 765 5.96 11.68 -24.96
CA VAL A 765 5.10 12.52 -24.12
C VAL A 765 5.91 13.72 -23.64
N VAL A 766 5.37 14.91 -23.86
CA VAL A 766 5.94 16.18 -23.39
C VAL A 766 4.83 16.95 -22.68
N LEU A 767 5.02 17.21 -21.38
CA LEU A 767 4.05 17.90 -20.53
C LEU A 767 4.72 19.08 -19.82
N PRO A 768 4.01 20.18 -19.53
CA PRO A 768 4.52 21.21 -18.65
C PRO A 768 4.46 20.73 -17.20
N LYS A 769 5.39 21.21 -16.37
CA LYS A 769 5.19 21.25 -14.92
C LYS A 769 4.18 22.34 -14.60
N PHE A 770 3.34 22.12 -13.61
CA PHE A 770 2.35 23.12 -13.21
C PHE A 770 1.94 22.95 -11.77
N ARG A 771 1.67 24.07 -11.12
CA ARG A 771 1.04 24.12 -9.81
C ARG A 771 -0.28 24.89 -9.91
N ILE A 772 -1.34 24.35 -9.32
CA ILE A 772 -2.64 25.02 -9.23
C ILE A 772 -3.08 24.98 -7.77
N GLU A 773 -3.40 26.17 -7.26
CA GLU A 773 -4.13 26.36 -6.02
C GLU A 773 -5.45 27.05 -6.40
N SER A 774 -6.57 26.45 -6.04
CA SER A 774 -7.90 26.98 -6.33
C SER A 774 -8.69 27.12 -5.03
N GLU A 775 -9.31 28.28 -4.84
CA GLU A 775 -10.24 28.55 -3.75
C GLU A 775 -11.58 28.91 -4.40
N ILE A 776 -12.53 27.97 -4.33
CA ILE A 776 -13.80 28.03 -5.04
C ILE A 776 -14.92 28.24 -4.03
N ASP A 777 -15.68 29.32 -4.23
CA ASP A 777 -16.97 29.50 -3.57
C ASP A 777 -18.06 28.74 -4.33
N LEU A 778 -18.30 27.50 -3.91
CA LEU A 778 -19.27 26.61 -4.52
C LEU A 778 -20.70 27.16 -4.41
N LYS A 779 -21.01 28.05 -3.45
CA LYS A 779 -22.33 28.69 -3.38
C LYS A 779 -22.66 29.46 -4.66
N THR A 780 -21.69 30.20 -5.19
CA THR A 780 -21.87 30.97 -6.43
C THR A 780 -22.10 30.05 -7.63
N VAL A 781 -21.33 28.97 -7.72
CA VAL A 781 -21.47 27.93 -8.75
C VAL A 781 -22.84 27.26 -8.66
N LEU A 782 -23.25 26.82 -7.47
CA LEU A 782 -24.51 26.13 -7.22
C LEU A 782 -25.73 27.00 -7.55
N ASN A 783 -25.69 28.31 -7.26
CA ASN A 783 -26.74 29.25 -7.68
C ASN A 783 -26.94 29.25 -9.20
N LYS A 784 -25.85 29.16 -9.96
CA LYS A 784 -25.90 29.10 -11.43
C LYS A 784 -26.36 27.73 -11.95
N LEU A 785 -26.14 26.68 -11.17
CA LEU A 785 -26.66 25.34 -11.42
C LEU A 785 -28.11 25.13 -10.93
N GLY A 786 -28.76 26.17 -10.41
CA GLY A 786 -30.18 26.16 -10.04
C GLY A 786 -30.47 25.85 -8.58
N VAL A 787 -29.45 25.83 -7.71
CA VAL A 787 -29.61 25.69 -6.26
C VAL A 787 -29.66 27.07 -5.64
N SER A 788 -30.83 27.47 -5.13
CA SER A 788 -31.00 28.80 -4.52
C SER A 788 -31.68 28.74 -3.15
N LYS A 789 -32.58 27.77 -2.94
CA LYS A 789 -33.44 27.73 -1.74
C LYS A 789 -32.66 27.50 -0.46
N VAL A 790 -31.65 26.63 -0.48
CA VAL A 790 -30.79 26.39 0.69
C VAL A 790 -29.97 27.62 1.12
N PHE A 791 -29.91 28.65 0.28
CA PHE A 791 -29.21 29.91 0.55
C PHE A 791 -30.17 31.05 0.94
N ASP A 792 -31.49 30.83 0.91
CA ASP A 792 -32.52 31.84 1.11
C ASP A 792 -33.25 31.66 2.44
N GLU A 793 -33.27 32.69 3.28
CA GLU A 793 -33.81 32.63 4.64
C GLU A 793 -35.29 32.26 4.74
N LYS A 794 -36.08 32.50 3.68
CA LYS A 794 -37.53 32.22 3.69
C LYS A 794 -37.86 30.85 3.10
N GLN A 795 -37.00 30.35 2.22
CA GLN A 795 -37.27 29.14 1.45
C GLN A 795 -36.50 27.93 1.97
N ALA A 796 -35.35 28.15 2.59
CA ALA A 796 -34.47 27.10 3.08
C ALA A 796 -35.17 26.17 4.07
N ASP A 797 -35.18 24.88 3.75
CA ASP A 797 -35.68 23.84 4.64
C ASP A 797 -34.55 22.86 4.96
N LEU A 798 -33.73 23.25 5.93
CA LEU A 798 -32.67 22.43 6.52
C LEU A 798 -33.13 21.81 7.86
N SER A 799 -34.46 21.69 8.06
CA SER A 799 -35.04 21.22 9.32
C SER A 799 -34.69 19.75 9.64
N GLY A 800 -34.15 18.98 8.69
CA GLY A 800 -33.57 17.66 8.96
C GLY A 800 -32.22 17.71 9.67
N ILE A 801 -31.53 18.86 9.65
CA ILE A 801 -30.25 19.10 10.34
C ILE A 801 -30.49 19.60 11.75
N ALA A 802 -31.18 20.74 11.88
CA ALA A 802 -31.57 21.36 13.14
C ALA A 802 -32.66 22.42 12.90
N GLY A 803 -33.33 22.85 13.98
CA GLY A 803 -34.36 23.89 13.91
C GLY A 803 -35.57 23.54 13.03
N GLU A 804 -36.33 24.57 12.69
CA GLU A 804 -37.48 24.54 11.80
C GLU A 804 -37.14 25.15 10.43
N LYS A 805 -38.08 25.07 9.48
CA LYS A 805 -37.92 25.69 8.16
C LYS A 805 -37.67 27.20 8.27
N GLY A 806 -36.63 27.70 7.59
CA GLY A 806 -36.20 29.10 7.63
C GLY A 806 -35.20 29.46 8.75
N ASP A 807 -34.97 28.56 9.70
CA ASP A 807 -34.02 28.81 10.80
C ASP A 807 -32.57 28.74 10.32
N LEU A 808 -32.25 27.78 9.46
CA LEU A 808 -30.90 27.58 8.91
C LEU A 808 -30.87 27.90 7.42
N ILE A 809 -29.74 28.47 6.97
CA ILE A 809 -29.35 28.62 5.57
C ILE A 809 -27.90 28.17 5.43
N ILE A 810 -27.48 27.77 4.23
CA ILE A 810 -26.07 27.55 3.90
C ILE A 810 -25.46 28.91 3.54
N ASP A 811 -24.69 29.48 4.45
CA ASP A 811 -24.06 30.78 4.23
C ASP A 811 -22.92 30.66 3.24
N LYS A 812 -22.10 29.61 3.40
CA LYS A 812 -20.88 29.38 2.61
C LYS A 812 -20.63 27.91 2.35
N VAL A 813 -20.14 27.63 1.15
CA VAL A 813 -19.60 26.32 0.74
C VAL A 813 -18.23 26.58 0.11
N ILE A 814 -17.18 26.34 0.87
CA ILE A 814 -15.81 26.68 0.44
C ILE A 814 -15.07 25.40 0.13
N GLN A 815 -14.50 25.35 -1.07
CA GLN A 815 -13.59 24.32 -1.49
C GLN A 815 -12.22 24.93 -1.76
N LYS A 816 -11.19 24.32 -1.17
CA LYS A 816 -9.81 24.67 -1.49
C LYS A 816 -9.05 23.43 -1.90
N ASP A 817 -8.46 23.52 -3.08
CA ASP A 817 -7.79 22.42 -3.74
C ASP A 817 -6.36 22.84 -4.13
N PHE A 818 -5.41 21.91 -3.99
CA PHE A 818 -4.01 22.13 -4.32
C PHE A 818 -3.46 20.94 -5.10
N ILE A 819 -2.78 21.21 -6.22
CA ILE A 819 -2.03 20.22 -6.99
C ILE A 819 -0.70 20.81 -7.44
N ASP A 820 0.34 20.00 -7.39
CA ASP A 820 1.69 20.33 -7.86
C ASP A 820 2.22 19.18 -8.72
N VAL A 821 2.17 19.34 -10.04
CA VAL A 821 2.59 18.32 -10.99
C VAL A 821 4.04 18.55 -11.39
N SER A 822 4.85 17.52 -11.15
CA SER A 822 6.28 17.48 -11.40
C SER A 822 6.68 16.20 -12.13
N GLU A 823 7.98 16.04 -12.33
CA GLU A 823 8.56 14.86 -12.95
C GLU A 823 8.31 13.58 -12.16
N GLU A 824 8.15 13.66 -10.84
CA GLU A 824 7.94 12.49 -9.97
C GLU A 824 6.47 12.08 -9.86
N GLY A 825 5.56 13.03 -10.05
CA GLY A 825 4.14 12.86 -9.77
C GLY A 825 3.48 14.15 -9.29
N VAL A 826 2.42 13.99 -8.51
CA VAL A 826 1.74 15.04 -7.78
C VAL A 826 2.36 15.18 -6.37
N GLU A 827 2.96 16.36 -6.11
CA GLU A 827 3.66 16.84 -4.91
C GLU A 827 5.02 16.17 -4.61
N ALA A 828 6.12 16.83 -5.02
CA ALA A 828 7.50 16.34 -4.92
C ALA A 828 8.53 17.40 -4.49
N ALA A 829 9.67 16.95 -3.93
CA ALA A 829 10.88 17.74 -3.65
C ALA A 829 12.05 17.14 -4.47
N ALA A 830 12.79 18.00 -5.16
CA ALA A 830 13.63 17.68 -6.32
C ALA A 830 14.70 16.59 -6.14
N ALA A 831 14.87 15.72 -7.17
CA ALA A 831 16.12 14.98 -7.41
C ALA A 831 16.27 14.49 -8.87
N THR A 832 17.28 15.02 -9.58
CA THR A 832 17.62 14.91 -11.01
C THR A 832 17.95 13.47 -11.52
N TYR A 833 17.62 13.16 -12.79
CA TYR A 833 17.80 11.84 -13.45
C TYR A 833 18.30 12.00 -14.90
N VAL A 834 19.10 11.05 -15.44
CA VAL A 834 19.62 10.97 -16.85
C VAL A 834 19.45 9.55 -17.47
N LEU A 835 19.16 9.50 -18.79
CA LEU A 835 18.91 8.36 -19.71
C LEU A 835 20.02 7.32 -19.94
N ILE A 836 19.61 6.09 -20.32
CA ILE A 836 20.36 5.19 -21.24
C ILE A 836 19.39 4.47 -22.22
N GLY A 837 19.85 4.29 -23.47
CA GLY A 837 19.07 3.86 -24.64
C GLY A 837 18.93 2.35 -24.90
N VAL A 838 18.15 2.04 -25.95
CA VAL A 838 17.56 0.75 -26.30
C VAL A 838 18.38 0.01 -27.38
N PRO A 839 18.54 -1.33 -27.34
CA PRO A 839 19.07 -2.09 -28.47
C PRO A 839 17.99 -2.43 -29.51
N PHE A 840 18.36 -2.27 -30.77
CA PHE A 840 17.52 -2.50 -31.96
C PHE A 840 17.41 -3.97 -32.34
N SER A 841 16.18 -4.47 -32.48
CA SER A 841 15.78 -5.41 -33.55
C SER A 841 14.25 -5.60 -33.55
N ALA A 842 13.52 -4.55 -33.92
CA ALA A 842 12.10 -4.59 -34.27
C ALA A 842 11.86 -3.56 -35.41
N PRO A 843 10.79 -3.68 -36.23
CA PRO A 843 10.46 -2.65 -37.21
C PRO A 843 10.37 -1.30 -36.51
N ILE A 844 11.05 -0.27 -37.04
CA ILE A 844 11.11 1.06 -36.45
C ILE A 844 9.75 1.74 -36.59
N GLU A 845 8.81 1.45 -35.69
CA GLU A 845 7.64 2.31 -35.51
C GLU A 845 8.13 3.67 -34.99
N ARG A 846 7.85 4.74 -35.74
CA ARG A 846 8.15 6.08 -35.28
C ARG A 846 7.17 6.42 -34.15
N PRO A 847 7.64 6.88 -32.98
CA PRO A 847 6.75 7.24 -31.88
C PRO A 847 5.83 8.38 -32.33
N LYS A 848 4.55 8.29 -31.93
CA LYS A 848 3.62 9.43 -32.02
C LYS A 848 3.98 10.47 -30.95
N TYR A 849 3.40 11.66 -31.01
CA TYR A 849 3.65 12.72 -30.02
C TYR A 849 2.37 13.08 -29.29
N PHE A 850 2.47 13.15 -27.95
CA PHE A 850 1.56 13.90 -27.11
C PHE A 850 2.34 15.11 -26.57
N LEU A 851 2.15 16.27 -27.20
CA LEU A 851 2.87 17.51 -26.88
C LEU A 851 1.90 18.52 -26.27
N ALA A 852 1.83 18.58 -24.94
CA ALA A 852 0.96 19.51 -24.23
C ALA A 852 1.56 20.92 -24.16
N ASP A 853 1.78 21.54 -25.32
CA ASP A 853 2.35 22.87 -25.46
C ASP A 853 1.30 24.00 -25.49
N HIS A 854 0.05 23.72 -25.16
CA HIS A 854 -1.06 24.67 -25.19
C HIS A 854 -2.21 24.21 -24.28
N PRO A 855 -3.25 25.03 -24.02
CA PRO A 855 -4.25 24.74 -23.01
C PRO A 855 -4.95 23.39 -23.14
N PHE A 856 -5.02 22.67 -22.02
CA PHE A 856 -5.59 21.32 -21.95
C PHE A 856 -6.46 21.13 -20.71
N ILE A 857 -7.34 20.13 -20.77
CA ILE A 857 -8.13 19.64 -19.62
C ILE A 857 -7.34 18.50 -18.97
N PHE A 858 -7.40 18.40 -17.65
CA PHE A 858 -6.94 17.21 -16.93
C PHE A 858 -7.99 16.74 -15.93
N TYR A 859 -7.93 15.46 -15.58
CA TYR A 859 -8.67 14.93 -14.45
C TYR A 859 -7.93 13.75 -13.80
N ILE A 860 -8.13 13.56 -12.50
CA ILE A 860 -7.60 12.42 -11.75
C ILE A 860 -8.75 11.46 -11.49
N LYS A 861 -8.54 10.19 -11.84
CA LYS A 861 -9.48 9.11 -11.51
C LYS A 861 -8.86 8.12 -10.54
N ILE A 862 -9.69 7.60 -9.63
CA ILE A 862 -9.33 6.54 -8.67
C ILE A 862 -10.37 5.44 -8.82
N LYS A 863 -9.94 4.24 -9.21
CA LYS A 863 -10.82 3.08 -9.49
C LYS A 863 -11.96 3.43 -10.46
N GLY A 864 -11.69 4.32 -11.43
CA GLY A 864 -12.65 4.77 -12.44
C GLY A 864 -13.49 6.00 -12.05
N LEU A 865 -13.52 6.39 -10.78
CA LEU A 865 -14.24 7.56 -10.28
C LEU A 865 -13.40 8.83 -10.48
N ILE A 866 -13.98 9.89 -11.08
CA ILE A 866 -13.31 11.18 -11.25
C ILE A 866 -13.31 11.94 -9.91
N VAL A 867 -12.12 12.19 -9.36
CA VAL A 867 -11.95 12.83 -8.06
C VAL A 867 -11.51 14.29 -8.19
N PHE A 868 -10.71 14.62 -9.22
CA PHE A 868 -10.33 16.00 -9.54
C PHE A 868 -10.52 16.27 -11.03
N ALA A 869 -10.88 17.50 -11.38
CA ALA A 869 -10.93 17.97 -12.77
C ALA A 869 -10.48 19.44 -12.84
N GLY A 870 -9.82 19.82 -13.94
CA GLY A 870 -9.31 21.17 -14.11
C GLY A 870 -8.81 21.48 -15.52
N ARG A 871 -8.35 22.71 -15.71
CA ARG A 871 -7.61 23.13 -16.91
C ARG A 871 -6.29 23.75 -16.55
N VAL A 872 -5.33 23.57 -17.45
CA VAL A 872 -4.10 24.36 -17.49
C VAL A 872 -4.19 25.28 -18.70
N THR A 873 -4.23 26.59 -18.46
CA THR A 873 -4.14 27.63 -19.52
C THR A 873 -2.88 28.47 -19.38
N ASP A 874 -2.28 28.46 -18.19
CA ASP A 874 -1.00 29.06 -17.84
C ASP A 874 -0.32 28.15 -16.78
N PRO A 875 0.75 27.41 -17.14
CA PRO A 875 1.49 26.56 -16.22
C PRO A 875 2.43 27.43 -15.38
N LYS A 876 1.89 28.04 -14.31
CA LYS A 876 2.69 28.74 -13.31
C LYS A 876 3.39 27.71 -12.41
N VAL A 877 4.65 27.96 -12.06
CA VAL A 877 5.48 27.16 -11.13
C VAL A 877 5.65 27.90 -9.82
#